data_AF-A0A410PMY8-F1
#
_entry.id   AF-A0A410PMY8-F1
#
_cell.length_a   1.000
_cell.length_b   1.000
_cell.length_c   1.000
_cell.angle_alpha   90.00
_cell.angle_beta   90.00
_cell.angle_gamma   90.00
#
_symmetry.space_group_name_H-M   'P 1'
#
loop_
_entity.id
_entity.type
_entity.pdbx_description
1 polymer ?
#
loop_
_entity_poly.entity_id
_entity_poly.type
_entity_poly.pdbx_seq_one_letter_code
_entity_poly.pdbx_strand_id
1 'polypeptide(L)'
;MNSTDEAEINNVLFALDIGTRTVIGTVGVIKDKKFSVLAEALVEHEERAMIDGQIHDINLVANAVKMVKNQLEKKLNISLENVCIAAAGRFLKTVEVRYDAELESDMEIHRDFIRSLELTAVKKAESSVINETKGKLYCVGYSVKNYYLNGFKISNLLSHKGENASVEIIATFLPRAVIESLYSVMKIVGLNVSCLTLEPIAAIEAVIPQKLRLLNLALVDIGAGTSDIAICSNDTVAAYGMVPLAGDEITEIIAKNYLIDFNAAEEIKKQLLVNENIKYTDVLGIENQVQSSEILNFISPLVKKIAEQVGSKIMELNNGKSPNAVFLVGGGAYTPYYKEFLAEKLNIMPQRIAIKGRESVEACINQDLNLGSTGITVLGIALVSLKELGHDFIDVALNGSVISLFNSKNHTVLDVLIQAGINPKILIPKNGKNIKFILNNVNRICFGTMGRPSEIKINGFSSNIESNIKEGDSIEIKYAVDGLSGEPYIKDYVKDLNSISFYLNNNLVNMDPVAFINNNKVQINEEIKENDVVKIIYPRSLGDYIKYFCENTSEDYNYYINDEILDLNYLIKEGDKIFQKHDLTLSGEVYENNRLSSKEAAATNMDIKKDDALTQLKVLVNEKQVLLKGKKSYVFVDIFNFYDFDLTTVKGTLELLLNGKSAGYYDSLSDGDIISIKWI
;
A
#
# COMPACT_ATOMS: atom_id res chain seq x y z
N MET A 1 -29.20 -37.41 -2.99
CA MET A 1 -28.05 -36.51 -3.20
C MET A 1 -26.98 -36.94 -2.22
N ASN A 2 -25.74 -37.14 -2.69
CA ASN A 2 -24.64 -37.54 -1.82
C ASN A 2 -24.14 -36.32 -1.05
N SER A 3 -23.61 -36.51 0.16
CA SER A 3 -23.12 -35.45 1.05
C SER A 3 -21.99 -34.58 0.48
N THR A 4 -21.39 -34.98 -0.65
CA THR A 4 -20.42 -34.19 -1.42
C THR A 4 -21.06 -33.15 -2.34
N ASP A 5 -22.32 -33.34 -2.77
CA ASP A 5 -23.02 -32.40 -3.65
C ASP A 5 -23.54 -31.18 -2.88
N GLU A 6 -23.86 -31.33 -1.59
CA GLU A 6 -24.35 -30.24 -0.73
C GLU A 6 -23.25 -29.23 -0.36
N ALA A 7 -21.98 -29.65 -0.29
CA ALA A 7 -20.86 -28.76 0.01
C ALA A 7 -20.42 -27.92 -1.20
N GLU A 8 -20.57 -28.43 -2.43
CA GLU A 8 -20.27 -27.69 -3.67
C GLU A 8 -21.28 -26.58 -3.95
N ILE A 9 -22.52 -26.74 -3.50
CA ILE A 9 -23.62 -25.78 -3.68
C ILE A 9 -23.39 -24.45 -2.93
N ASN A 10 -22.61 -24.45 -1.84
CA ASN A 10 -22.36 -23.22 -1.08
C ASN A 10 -21.35 -22.25 -1.74
N ASN A 11 -20.61 -22.70 -2.77
CA ASN A 11 -19.63 -21.88 -3.49
C ASN A 11 -19.96 -21.83 -5.00
N VAL A 12 -21.21 -21.49 -5.31
CA VAL A 12 -21.62 -21.26 -6.70
C VAL A 12 -21.26 -19.86 -7.18
N LEU A 13 -20.92 -19.76 -8.47
CA LEU A 13 -20.73 -18.51 -9.16
C LEU A 13 -21.92 -18.29 -10.10
N PHE A 14 -22.55 -17.11 -9.97
CA PHE A 14 -23.65 -16.69 -10.82
C PHE A 14 -23.17 -15.56 -11.74
N ALA A 15 -23.10 -15.84 -13.04
CA ALA A 15 -22.81 -14.87 -14.07
C ALA A 15 -24.10 -14.46 -14.79
N LEU A 16 -24.22 -13.17 -15.10
CA LEU A 16 -25.40 -12.59 -15.71
C LEU A 16 -24.98 -11.63 -16.82
N ASP A 17 -25.45 -11.91 -18.03
CA ASP A 17 -25.32 -11.08 -19.20
C ASP A 17 -26.65 -10.35 -19.46
N ILE A 18 -26.62 -9.02 -19.50
CA ILE A 18 -27.80 -8.16 -19.63
C ILE A 18 -27.73 -7.50 -21.01
N GLY A 19 -28.05 -8.28 -22.04
CA GLY A 19 -28.05 -7.81 -23.41
C GLY A 19 -29.29 -7.00 -23.80
N THR A 20 -29.18 -6.27 -24.92
CA THR A 20 -30.26 -5.42 -25.45
C THR A 20 -31.57 -6.17 -25.69
N ARG A 21 -31.50 -7.45 -26.10
CA ARG A 21 -32.67 -8.28 -26.40
C ARG A 21 -32.92 -9.36 -25.35
N THR A 22 -31.88 -9.93 -24.76
CA THR A 22 -31.98 -11.09 -23.87
C THR A 22 -31.17 -10.89 -22.60
N VAL A 23 -31.69 -11.37 -21.49
CA VAL A 23 -30.96 -11.54 -20.23
C VAL A 23 -30.64 -13.02 -20.09
N ILE A 24 -29.34 -13.35 -19.95
CA ILE A 24 -28.86 -14.72 -19.85
C ILE A 24 -28.13 -14.88 -18.52
N GLY A 25 -28.58 -15.83 -17.71
CA GLY A 25 -27.94 -16.18 -16.45
C GLY A 25 -27.37 -17.59 -16.48
N THR A 26 -26.13 -17.75 -16.04
CA THR A 26 -25.43 -19.03 -15.92
C THR A 26 -24.90 -19.19 -14.50
N VAL A 27 -25.20 -20.32 -13.87
CA VAL A 27 -24.70 -20.68 -12.55
C VAL A 27 -23.82 -21.91 -12.67
N GLY A 28 -22.66 -21.89 -12.02
CA GLY A 28 -21.71 -22.99 -12.05
C GLY A 28 -20.78 -23.03 -10.85
N VAL A 29 -19.94 -24.06 -10.82
CA VAL A 29 -18.90 -24.27 -9.80
C VAL A 29 -17.55 -24.46 -10.47
N ILE A 30 -16.49 -24.18 -9.72
CA ILE A 30 -15.12 -24.32 -10.21
C ILE A 30 -14.65 -25.75 -9.94
N LYS A 31 -14.29 -26.49 -10.99
CA LYS A 31 -13.68 -27.83 -10.89
C LYS A 31 -12.42 -27.88 -11.74
N ASP A 32 -11.29 -28.25 -11.16
CA ASP A 32 -10.00 -28.38 -11.87
C ASP A 32 -9.61 -27.14 -12.70
N LYS A 33 -9.81 -25.94 -12.15
CA LYS A 33 -9.60 -24.64 -12.82
C LYS A 33 -10.48 -24.41 -14.06
N LYS A 34 -11.54 -25.19 -14.23
CA LYS A 34 -12.57 -25.02 -15.25
C LYS A 34 -13.89 -24.64 -14.61
N PHE A 35 -14.72 -23.94 -15.37
CA PHE A 35 -16.07 -23.58 -14.96
C PHE A 35 -17.04 -24.70 -15.35
N SER A 36 -17.62 -25.40 -14.37
CA SER A 36 -18.65 -26.40 -14.59
C SER A 36 -20.02 -25.75 -14.47
N VAL A 37 -20.73 -25.65 -15.60
CA VAL A 37 -22.11 -25.13 -15.63
C VAL A 37 -23.04 -26.11 -14.90
N LEU A 38 -23.91 -25.58 -14.05
CA LEU A 38 -24.92 -26.33 -13.30
C LEU A 38 -26.33 -26.03 -13.82
N ALA A 39 -26.64 -24.75 -14.06
CA ALA A 39 -27.92 -24.33 -14.58
C ALA A 39 -27.82 -23.04 -15.38
N GLU A 40 -28.71 -22.89 -16.34
CA GLU A 40 -28.83 -21.70 -17.19
C GLU A 40 -30.29 -21.28 -17.35
N ALA A 41 -30.51 -19.99 -17.54
CA ALA A 41 -31.80 -19.42 -17.84
C ALA A 41 -31.64 -18.25 -18.82
N LEU A 42 -32.58 -18.14 -19.75
CA LEU A 42 -32.66 -17.07 -20.72
C LEU A 42 -34.07 -16.49 -20.70
N VAL A 43 -34.15 -15.15 -20.68
CA VAL A 43 -35.39 -14.41 -20.81
C VAL A 43 -35.20 -13.33 -21.87
N GLU A 44 -36.10 -13.24 -22.84
CA GLU A 44 -36.14 -12.12 -23.78
C GLU A 44 -36.88 -10.93 -23.13
N HIS A 45 -36.46 -9.70 -23.42
CA HIS A 45 -37.22 -8.52 -23.00
C HIS A 45 -38.55 -8.45 -23.76
N GLU A 46 -39.65 -8.28 -23.02
CA GLU A 46 -40.99 -8.15 -23.60
C GLU A 46 -41.14 -6.84 -24.41
N GLU A 47 -40.48 -5.78 -23.95
CA GLU A 47 -40.45 -4.45 -24.57
C GLU A 47 -39.00 -3.97 -24.76
N ARG A 48 -38.80 -2.85 -25.45
CA ARG A 48 -37.48 -2.25 -25.68
C ARG A 48 -36.96 -1.55 -24.41
N ALA A 49 -36.59 -2.35 -23.40
CA ALA A 49 -36.06 -1.89 -22.12
C ALA A 49 -34.61 -1.38 -22.19
N MET A 50 -33.88 -1.82 -23.23
CA MET A 50 -32.51 -1.43 -23.52
C MET A 50 -32.38 -0.86 -24.92
N ILE A 51 -31.50 0.13 -25.11
CA ILE A 51 -31.20 0.74 -26.40
C ILE A 51 -29.68 0.93 -26.50
N ASP A 52 -29.08 0.42 -27.58
CA ASP A 52 -27.65 0.53 -27.86
C ASP A 52 -26.75 0.14 -26.67
N GLY A 53 -27.14 -0.93 -25.96
CA GLY A 53 -26.42 -1.46 -24.79
C GLY A 53 -26.65 -0.68 -23.48
N GLN A 54 -27.56 0.29 -23.45
CA GLN A 54 -27.89 1.05 -22.23
C GLN A 54 -29.29 0.73 -21.71
N ILE A 55 -29.41 0.69 -20.39
CA ILE A 55 -30.69 0.54 -19.71
C ILE A 55 -31.47 1.85 -19.84
N HIS A 56 -32.60 1.79 -20.54
CA HIS A 56 -33.56 2.89 -20.64
C HIS A 56 -34.67 2.77 -19.59
N ASP A 57 -35.11 1.56 -19.27
CA ASP A 57 -36.07 1.29 -18.20
C ASP A 57 -35.51 0.29 -17.19
N ILE A 58 -35.18 0.80 -16.00
CA ILE A 58 -34.60 0.00 -14.90
C ILE A 58 -35.60 -1.06 -14.41
N ASN A 59 -36.90 -0.78 -14.37
CA ASN A 59 -37.89 -1.70 -13.82
C ASN A 59 -38.13 -2.88 -14.76
N LEU A 60 -38.21 -2.62 -16.07
CA LEU A 60 -38.36 -3.69 -17.07
C LEU A 60 -37.17 -4.64 -17.05
N VAL A 61 -35.94 -4.09 -17.03
CA VAL A 61 -34.73 -4.93 -16.92
C VAL A 61 -34.70 -5.68 -15.59
N ALA A 62 -35.07 -5.05 -14.47
CA ALA A 62 -35.11 -5.72 -13.17
C ALA A 62 -36.11 -6.87 -13.13
N ASN A 63 -37.26 -6.74 -13.81
CA ASN A 63 -38.23 -7.83 -13.95
C ASN A 63 -37.65 -9.01 -14.73
N ALA A 64 -36.99 -8.76 -15.86
CA ALA A 64 -36.33 -9.80 -16.66
C ALA A 64 -35.23 -10.52 -15.87
N VAL A 65 -34.36 -9.77 -15.18
CA VAL A 65 -33.32 -10.34 -14.31
C VAL A 65 -33.92 -11.15 -13.15
N LYS A 66 -35.02 -10.67 -12.54
CA LYS A 66 -35.73 -11.39 -11.49
C LYS A 66 -36.32 -12.70 -11.99
N MET A 67 -36.84 -12.74 -13.22
CA MET A 67 -37.31 -13.98 -13.85
C MET A 67 -36.17 -14.97 -14.05
N VAL A 68 -35.02 -14.52 -14.57
CA VAL A 68 -33.80 -15.34 -14.72
C VAL A 68 -33.35 -15.90 -13.37
N LYS A 69 -33.21 -15.04 -12.35
CA LYS A 69 -32.86 -15.44 -10.98
C LYS A 69 -33.81 -16.52 -10.45
N ASN A 70 -35.13 -16.27 -10.49
CA ASN A 70 -36.13 -17.21 -9.97
C ASN A 70 -36.09 -18.56 -10.70
N GLN A 71 -35.85 -18.57 -12.02
CA GLN A 71 -35.71 -19.81 -12.78
C GLN A 71 -34.47 -20.62 -12.34
N LEU A 72 -33.33 -19.95 -12.12
CA LEU A 72 -32.10 -20.58 -11.67
C LEU A 72 -32.21 -21.10 -10.24
N GLU A 73 -32.71 -20.28 -9.31
CA GLU A 73 -32.94 -20.66 -7.92
C GLU A 73 -33.89 -21.86 -7.81
N LYS A 74 -34.95 -21.90 -8.63
CA LYS A 74 -35.87 -23.03 -8.69
C LYS A 74 -35.23 -24.30 -9.26
N LYS A 75 -34.37 -24.19 -10.28
CA LYS A 75 -33.65 -25.33 -10.88
C LYS A 75 -32.63 -25.93 -9.91
N LEU A 76 -31.97 -25.09 -9.12
CA LEU A 76 -30.87 -25.50 -8.23
C LEU A 76 -31.31 -25.72 -6.78
N ASN A 77 -32.48 -25.21 -6.39
CA ASN A 77 -32.99 -25.20 -5.02
C ASN A 77 -32.06 -24.46 -4.03
N ILE A 78 -31.56 -23.28 -4.43
CA ILE A 78 -30.63 -22.44 -3.67
C ILE A 78 -31.04 -20.96 -3.76
N SER A 79 -30.53 -20.12 -2.86
CA SER A 79 -30.67 -18.65 -2.94
C SER A 79 -29.44 -18.05 -3.59
N LEU A 80 -29.64 -17.21 -4.60
CA LEU A 80 -28.58 -16.45 -5.27
C LEU A 80 -28.53 -15.02 -4.71
N GLU A 81 -27.45 -14.69 -4.02
CA GLU A 81 -27.23 -13.38 -3.40
C GLU A 81 -26.19 -12.54 -4.13
N ASN A 82 -25.21 -13.19 -4.77
CA ASN A 82 -24.07 -12.56 -5.41
C ASN A 82 -24.13 -12.80 -6.93
N VAL A 83 -23.72 -11.82 -7.72
CA VAL A 83 -23.74 -11.90 -9.18
C VAL A 83 -22.52 -11.21 -9.81
N CYS A 84 -22.00 -11.80 -10.87
CA CYS A 84 -21.02 -11.21 -11.76
C CYS A 84 -21.72 -10.73 -13.03
N ILE A 85 -21.48 -9.49 -13.43
CA ILE A 85 -22.12 -8.85 -14.58
C ILE A 85 -21.09 -8.27 -15.56
N ALA A 86 -21.50 -8.08 -16.80
CA ALA A 86 -20.78 -7.25 -17.76
C ALA A 86 -21.60 -6.00 -18.11
N ALA A 87 -20.90 -4.92 -18.46
CA ALA A 87 -21.48 -3.75 -19.07
C ALA A 87 -21.19 -3.73 -20.58
N ALA A 88 -22.23 -3.50 -21.38
CA ALA A 88 -22.10 -2.97 -22.74
C ALA A 88 -21.71 -1.48 -22.71
N GLY A 89 -21.07 -0.99 -23.77
CA GLY A 89 -20.45 0.34 -23.72
C GLY A 89 -20.42 1.17 -25.01
N ARG A 90 -21.45 1.97 -25.27
CA ARG A 90 -21.47 2.98 -26.36
C ARG A 90 -20.37 4.04 -26.28
N PHE A 91 -19.84 4.23 -25.08
CA PHE A 91 -18.87 5.28 -24.75
C PHE A 91 -17.61 4.70 -24.10
N LEU A 92 -17.16 3.52 -24.56
CA LEU A 92 -15.89 2.95 -24.13
C LEU A 92 -14.77 3.92 -24.50
N LYS A 93 -14.14 4.48 -23.47
CA LYS A 93 -12.89 5.21 -23.64
C LYS A 93 -11.77 4.33 -23.12
N THR A 94 -10.93 3.88 -24.03
CA THR A 94 -9.77 3.05 -23.73
C THR A 94 -8.53 3.92 -23.77
N VAL A 95 -7.70 3.84 -22.73
CA VAL A 95 -6.46 4.60 -22.64
C VAL A 95 -5.32 3.66 -22.28
N GLU A 96 -4.22 3.82 -23.01
CA GLU A 96 -2.97 3.13 -22.75
C GLU A 96 -2.08 4.01 -21.88
N VAL A 97 -1.57 3.44 -20.80
CA VAL A 97 -0.69 4.15 -19.85
C VAL A 97 0.46 3.24 -19.45
N ARG A 98 1.65 3.82 -19.43
CA ARG A 98 2.81 3.26 -18.75
C ARG A 98 3.07 3.99 -17.44
N TYR A 99 3.36 3.23 -16.39
CA TYR A 99 3.83 3.73 -15.11
C TYR A 99 5.13 3.03 -14.73
N ASP A 100 6.07 3.81 -14.21
CA ASP A 100 7.42 3.39 -13.84
C ASP A 100 7.58 3.68 -12.34
N ALA A 101 8.12 2.72 -11.60
CA ALA A 101 8.40 2.82 -10.17
C ALA A 101 9.84 2.35 -9.88
N GLU A 102 10.50 3.09 -8.99
CA GLU A 102 11.81 2.72 -8.46
C GLU A 102 11.64 1.60 -7.42
N LEU A 103 12.58 0.66 -7.44
CA LEU A 103 12.67 -0.46 -6.51
C LEU A 103 13.88 -0.25 -5.59
N GLU A 104 13.74 -0.69 -4.34
CA GLU A 104 14.91 -0.84 -3.49
C GLU A 104 15.75 -2.03 -4.00
N SER A 105 17.02 -1.78 -4.33
CA SER A 105 17.89 -2.68 -5.11
C SER A 105 18.06 -4.10 -4.57
N ASP A 106 17.67 -4.37 -3.32
CA ASP A 106 17.79 -5.66 -2.65
C ASP A 106 16.45 -6.33 -2.29
N MET A 107 15.31 -5.63 -2.45
CA MET A 107 13.98 -6.19 -2.19
C MET A 107 13.50 -7.06 -3.34
N GLU A 108 12.92 -8.20 -2.97
CA GLU A 108 12.22 -9.06 -3.91
C GLU A 108 10.85 -8.46 -4.23
N ILE A 109 10.48 -8.46 -5.51
CA ILE A 109 9.18 -7.96 -5.95
C ILE A 109 8.11 -8.96 -5.53
N HIS A 110 7.29 -8.54 -4.55
CA HIS A 110 6.12 -9.27 -4.11
C HIS A 110 4.85 -8.86 -4.88
N ARG A 111 3.80 -9.68 -4.80
CA ARG A 111 2.53 -9.42 -5.48
C ARG A 111 1.92 -8.07 -5.13
N ASP A 112 2.10 -7.62 -3.88
CA ASP A 112 1.58 -6.34 -3.39
C ASP A 112 2.19 -5.16 -4.13
N PHE A 113 3.50 -5.22 -4.43
CA PHE A 113 4.17 -4.21 -5.24
C PHE A 113 3.62 -4.20 -6.67
N ILE A 114 3.46 -5.37 -7.29
CA ILE A 114 2.94 -5.48 -8.67
C ILE A 114 1.52 -4.90 -8.75
N ARG A 115 0.66 -5.22 -7.78
CA ARG A 115 -0.69 -4.66 -7.69
C ARG A 115 -0.67 -3.15 -7.47
N SER A 116 0.17 -2.65 -6.57
CA SER A 116 0.35 -1.20 -6.36
C SER A 116 0.79 -0.49 -7.64
N LEU A 117 1.73 -1.10 -8.38
CA LEU A 117 2.22 -0.62 -9.67
C LEU A 117 1.09 -0.55 -10.70
N GLU A 118 0.30 -1.62 -10.84
CA GLU A 118 -0.88 -1.68 -11.72
C GLU A 118 -1.94 -0.65 -11.34
N LEU A 119 -2.36 -0.59 -10.07
CA LEU A 119 -3.38 0.35 -9.59
C LEU A 119 -2.95 1.81 -9.75
N THR A 120 -1.66 2.11 -9.56
CA THR A 120 -1.12 3.44 -9.79
C THR A 120 -1.15 3.79 -11.28
N ALA A 121 -0.87 2.83 -12.16
CA ALA A 121 -1.05 3.00 -13.59
C ALA A 121 -2.52 3.25 -13.97
N VAL A 122 -3.47 2.54 -13.35
CA VAL A 122 -4.92 2.76 -13.54
C VAL A 122 -5.32 4.17 -13.11
N LYS A 123 -4.83 4.64 -11.96
CA LYS A 123 -5.11 5.99 -11.44
C LYS A 123 -4.53 7.08 -12.35
N LYS A 124 -3.35 6.82 -12.94
CA LYS A 124 -2.75 7.68 -13.96
C LYS A 124 -3.60 7.72 -15.24
N ALA A 125 -4.17 6.59 -15.66
CA ALA A 125 -5.11 6.51 -16.78
C ALA A 125 -6.44 7.24 -16.50
N GLU A 126 -6.97 7.14 -15.28
CA GLU A 126 -8.18 7.88 -14.88
C GLU A 126 -7.94 9.39 -14.97
N SER A 127 -6.79 9.85 -14.48
CA SER A 127 -6.43 11.27 -14.49
C SER A 127 -6.28 11.84 -15.90
N SER A 128 -5.73 11.07 -16.86
CA SER A 128 -5.61 11.53 -18.25
C SER A 128 -6.97 11.63 -18.94
N VAL A 129 -7.89 10.72 -18.64
CA VAL A 129 -9.24 10.67 -19.20
C VAL A 129 -10.10 11.85 -18.74
N ILE A 130 -10.05 12.19 -17.44
CA ILE A 130 -10.82 13.28 -16.84
C ILE A 130 -10.45 14.63 -17.48
N ASN A 131 -9.18 14.85 -17.80
CA ASN A 131 -8.74 16.11 -18.43
C ASN A 131 -9.30 16.32 -19.83
N GLU A 132 -9.69 15.25 -20.52
CA GLU A 132 -10.16 15.29 -21.91
C GLU A 132 -11.70 15.25 -22.04
N THR A 133 -12.44 14.99 -20.95
CA THR A 133 -13.89 14.75 -21.02
C THR A 133 -14.68 15.53 -19.97
N LYS A 134 -15.84 16.07 -20.35
CA LYS A 134 -16.71 16.87 -19.46
C LYS A 134 -17.58 16.05 -18.49
N GLY A 135 -17.26 14.78 -18.23
CA GLY A 135 -18.10 13.87 -17.44
C GLY A 135 -17.30 12.95 -16.53
N LYS A 136 -17.93 12.46 -15.46
CA LYS A 136 -17.33 11.46 -14.57
C LYS A 136 -17.35 10.10 -15.26
N LEU A 137 -16.16 9.62 -15.60
CA LEU A 137 -15.91 8.29 -16.13
C LEU A 137 -15.42 7.38 -15.01
N TYR A 138 -15.78 6.10 -15.07
CA TYR A 138 -15.43 5.09 -14.09
C TYR A 138 -14.60 4.02 -14.78
N CYS A 139 -13.48 3.61 -14.17
CA CYS A 139 -12.67 2.51 -14.68
C CYS A 139 -13.42 1.19 -14.42
N VAL A 140 -13.74 0.46 -15.49
CA VAL A 140 -14.54 -0.77 -15.42
C VAL A 140 -13.72 -2.02 -15.69
N GLY A 141 -12.47 -1.84 -16.11
CA GLY A 141 -11.53 -2.93 -16.33
C GLY A 141 -10.21 -2.39 -16.84
N TYR A 142 -9.15 -3.15 -16.57
CA TYR A 142 -7.85 -2.92 -17.17
C TYR A 142 -7.22 -4.26 -17.55
N SER A 143 -6.24 -4.21 -18.44
CA SER A 143 -5.46 -5.38 -18.84
C SER A 143 -3.99 -4.98 -18.90
N VAL A 144 -3.14 -5.82 -18.31
CA VAL A 144 -1.69 -5.62 -18.38
C VAL A 144 -1.21 -6.01 -19.78
N LYS A 145 -0.57 -5.05 -20.45
CA LYS A 145 0.05 -5.24 -21.75
C LYS A 145 1.42 -5.87 -21.59
N ASN A 146 2.27 -5.24 -20.78
CA ASN A 146 3.67 -5.65 -20.56
C ASN A 146 4.16 -5.24 -19.16
N TYR A 147 5.02 -6.06 -18.58
CA TYR A 147 5.90 -5.62 -17.50
C TYR A 147 7.30 -5.32 -18.02
N TYR A 148 8.01 -4.45 -17.31
CA TYR A 148 9.41 -4.15 -17.56
C TYR A 148 10.18 -4.20 -16.24
N LEU A 149 11.36 -4.81 -16.27
CA LEU A 149 12.33 -4.79 -15.16
C LEU A 149 13.62 -4.18 -15.68
N ASN A 150 14.08 -3.10 -15.06
CA ASN A 150 15.24 -2.31 -15.51
C ASN A 150 15.17 -1.95 -17.01
N GLY A 151 13.97 -1.68 -17.51
CA GLY A 151 13.71 -1.37 -18.92
C GLY A 151 13.54 -2.57 -19.86
N PHE A 152 13.83 -3.80 -19.41
CA PHE A 152 13.66 -5.01 -20.21
C PHE A 152 12.26 -5.61 -20.05
N LYS A 153 11.60 -5.94 -21.17
CA LYS A 153 10.27 -6.56 -21.15
C LYS A 153 10.34 -7.94 -20.50
N ILE A 154 9.45 -8.20 -19.53
CA ILE A 154 9.32 -9.46 -18.82
C ILE A 154 7.84 -9.87 -18.71
N SER A 155 7.58 -11.17 -18.61
CA SER A 155 6.20 -11.70 -18.51
C SER A 155 5.63 -11.62 -17.09
N ASN A 156 6.48 -11.68 -16.06
CA ASN A 156 6.08 -11.64 -14.66
C ASN A 156 7.19 -10.97 -13.83
N LEU A 157 6.79 -10.05 -12.95
CA LEU A 157 7.72 -9.39 -12.03
C LEU A 157 7.91 -10.15 -10.72
N LEU A 158 7.00 -11.09 -10.39
CA LEU A 158 7.01 -11.78 -9.11
C LEU A 158 8.35 -12.48 -8.87
N SER A 159 8.91 -12.26 -7.69
CA SER A 159 10.18 -12.83 -7.24
C SER A 159 11.44 -12.34 -7.96
N HIS A 160 11.32 -11.34 -8.83
CA HIS A 160 12.49 -10.66 -9.39
C HIS A 160 13.04 -9.61 -8.42
N LYS A 161 14.31 -9.23 -8.62
CA LYS A 161 14.96 -8.09 -7.98
C LYS A 161 15.46 -7.14 -9.06
N GLY A 162 15.42 -5.84 -8.80
CA GLY A 162 15.87 -4.83 -9.74
C GLY A 162 15.89 -3.45 -9.13
N GLU A 163 16.22 -2.46 -9.96
CA GLU A 163 16.27 -1.04 -9.59
C GLU A 163 15.00 -0.31 -10.04
N ASN A 164 14.36 -0.77 -11.12
CA ASN A 164 13.16 -0.16 -11.67
C ASN A 164 12.19 -1.23 -12.16
N ALA A 165 10.91 -1.06 -11.87
CA ALA A 165 9.83 -1.85 -12.46
C ALA A 165 8.80 -0.94 -13.12
N SER A 166 8.31 -1.37 -14.27
CA SER A 166 7.28 -0.64 -15.01
C SER A 166 6.16 -1.57 -15.41
N VAL A 167 4.96 -1.01 -15.50
CA VAL A 167 3.79 -1.67 -16.08
C VAL A 167 3.22 -0.81 -17.19
N GLU A 168 2.90 -1.44 -18.31
CA GLU A 168 2.10 -0.87 -19.38
C GLU A 168 0.73 -1.54 -19.32
N ILE A 169 -0.32 -0.74 -19.12
CA ILE A 169 -1.69 -1.21 -19.05
C ILE A 169 -2.54 -0.55 -20.11
N ILE A 170 -3.64 -1.23 -20.43
CA ILE A 170 -4.77 -0.66 -21.14
C ILE A 170 -5.94 -0.62 -20.16
N ALA A 171 -6.42 0.57 -19.84
CA ALA A 171 -7.55 0.78 -18.96
C ALA A 171 -8.75 1.29 -19.76
N THR A 172 -9.93 0.78 -19.43
CA THR A 172 -11.17 1.14 -20.12
C THR A 172 -12.18 1.73 -19.17
N PHE A 173 -12.81 2.80 -19.63
CA PHE A 173 -13.67 3.66 -18.84
C PHE A 173 -15.07 3.75 -19.45
N LEU A 174 -16.08 3.79 -18.57
CA LEU A 174 -17.49 3.99 -18.92
C LEU A 174 -18.09 5.19 -18.18
N PRO A 175 -19.12 5.85 -18.74
CA PRO A 175 -19.88 6.87 -18.02
C PRO A 175 -20.50 6.31 -16.74
N ARG A 176 -20.36 7.04 -15.64
CA ARG A 176 -20.91 6.63 -14.33
C ARG A 176 -22.40 6.29 -14.36
N ALA A 177 -23.18 7.00 -15.18
CA ALA A 177 -24.62 6.75 -15.33
C ALA A 177 -24.94 5.33 -15.82
N VAL A 178 -24.13 4.76 -16.72
CA VAL A 178 -24.33 3.39 -17.22
C VAL A 178 -24.16 2.39 -16.08
N ILE A 179 -23.15 2.62 -15.23
CA ILE A 179 -22.86 1.78 -14.08
C ILE A 179 -23.94 1.90 -13.01
N GLU A 180 -24.34 3.13 -12.67
CA GLU A 180 -25.41 3.38 -11.68
C GLU A 180 -26.73 2.71 -12.09
N SER A 181 -27.08 2.67 -13.38
CA SER A 181 -28.26 1.94 -13.87
C SER A 181 -28.15 0.44 -13.62
N LEU A 182 -27.01 -0.19 -13.91
CA LEU A 182 -26.79 -1.62 -13.64
C LEU A 182 -26.92 -1.95 -12.14
N TYR A 183 -26.26 -1.17 -11.28
CA TYR A 183 -26.35 -1.35 -9.83
C TYR A 183 -27.77 -1.14 -9.30
N SER A 184 -28.53 -0.22 -9.90
CA SER A 184 -29.93 0.01 -9.54
C SER A 184 -30.81 -1.19 -9.86
N VAL A 185 -30.63 -1.82 -11.02
CA VAL A 185 -31.30 -3.08 -11.39
C VAL A 185 -30.96 -4.17 -10.36
N MET A 186 -29.68 -4.39 -10.06
CA MET A 186 -29.25 -5.43 -9.11
C MET A 186 -29.83 -5.22 -7.72
N LYS A 187 -29.85 -3.97 -7.24
CA LYS A 187 -30.43 -3.61 -5.95
C LYS A 187 -31.92 -3.92 -5.87
N ILE A 188 -32.69 -3.68 -6.94
CA ILE A 188 -34.13 -4.01 -6.98
C ILE A 188 -34.36 -5.52 -6.92
N VAL A 189 -33.50 -6.30 -7.57
CA VAL A 189 -33.57 -7.78 -7.59
C VAL A 189 -33.07 -8.41 -6.28
N GLY A 190 -32.33 -7.65 -5.47
CA GLY A 190 -31.69 -8.15 -4.25
C GLY A 190 -30.46 -9.00 -4.56
N LEU A 191 -29.63 -8.54 -5.49
CA LEU A 191 -28.33 -9.14 -5.83
C LEU A 191 -27.21 -8.15 -5.52
N ASN A 192 -26.12 -8.67 -4.95
CA ASN A 192 -24.87 -7.94 -4.74
C ASN A 192 -23.93 -8.20 -5.92
N VAL A 193 -23.39 -7.14 -6.50
CA VAL A 193 -22.43 -7.27 -7.60
C VAL A 193 -21.06 -7.62 -7.03
N SER A 194 -20.59 -8.84 -7.30
CA SER A 194 -19.25 -9.31 -6.88
C SER A 194 -18.16 -8.94 -7.90
N CYS A 195 -18.52 -8.90 -9.18
CA CYS A 195 -17.62 -8.51 -10.26
C CYS A 195 -18.40 -7.76 -11.34
N LEU A 196 -17.81 -6.69 -11.85
CA LEU A 196 -18.26 -5.97 -13.03
C LEU A 196 -17.13 -5.98 -14.06
N THR A 197 -17.39 -6.50 -15.25
CA THR A 197 -16.45 -6.48 -16.36
C THR A 197 -17.08 -5.83 -17.60
N LEU A 198 -16.39 -5.90 -18.73
CA LEU A 198 -16.90 -5.50 -20.05
C LEU A 198 -17.20 -6.72 -20.90
N GLU A 199 -18.26 -6.65 -21.70
CA GLU A 199 -18.61 -7.69 -22.68
C GLU A 199 -17.44 -8.08 -23.59
N PRO A 200 -16.68 -7.14 -24.21
CA PRO A 200 -15.52 -7.50 -25.02
C PRO A 200 -14.38 -8.16 -24.23
N ILE A 201 -14.26 -7.89 -22.91
CA ILE A 201 -13.28 -8.56 -22.03
C ILE A 201 -13.74 -10.00 -21.74
N ALA A 202 -15.02 -10.17 -21.40
CA ALA A 202 -15.62 -11.48 -21.18
C ALA A 202 -15.51 -12.36 -22.43
N ALA A 203 -15.92 -11.84 -23.59
CA ALA A 203 -15.94 -12.59 -24.83
C ALA A 203 -14.53 -13.03 -25.29
N ILE A 204 -13.51 -12.17 -25.15
CA ILE A 204 -12.12 -12.54 -25.52
C ILE A 204 -11.52 -13.55 -24.56
N GLU A 205 -11.91 -13.50 -23.28
CA GLU A 205 -11.48 -14.49 -22.30
C GLU A 205 -12.09 -15.87 -22.58
N ALA A 206 -13.35 -15.92 -23.04
CA ALA A 206 -14.01 -17.17 -23.39
C ALA A 206 -13.44 -17.82 -24.66
N VAL A 207 -13.15 -17.03 -25.70
CA VAL A 207 -12.92 -17.55 -27.06
C VAL A 207 -11.46 -17.52 -27.51
N ILE A 208 -10.64 -16.60 -26.97
CA ILE A 208 -9.24 -16.45 -27.39
C ILE A 208 -8.30 -16.79 -26.22
N PRO A 209 -7.87 -18.07 -26.13
CA PRO A 209 -6.85 -18.50 -25.20
C PRO A 209 -5.58 -17.64 -25.29
N GLN A 210 -4.89 -17.45 -24.17
CA GLN A 210 -3.69 -16.62 -24.10
C GLN A 210 -2.62 -16.99 -25.14
N LYS A 211 -2.40 -18.29 -25.39
CA LYS A 211 -1.48 -18.81 -26.42
C LYS A 211 -1.75 -18.29 -27.84
N LEU A 212 -2.98 -17.86 -28.16
CA LEU A 212 -3.34 -17.31 -29.47
C LEU A 212 -3.20 -15.79 -29.53
N ARG A 213 -3.05 -15.10 -28.39
CA ARG A 213 -2.96 -13.63 -28.31
C ARG A 213 -1.65 -13.06 -28.87
N LEU A 214 -0.66 -13.92 -29.17
CA LEU A 214 0.51 -13.58 -29.99
C LEU A 214 0.10 -13.09 -31.38
N LEU A 215 -0.94 -13.69 -31.96
CA LEU A 215 -1.42 -13.37 -33.31
C LEU A 215 -2.24 -12.08 -33.27
N ASN A 216 -2.23 -11.33 -34.39
CA ASN A 216 -3.10 -10.18 -34.56
C ASN A 216 -4.52 -10.66 -34.87
N LEU A 217 -5.37 -10.84 -33.87
CA LEU A 217 -6.74 -11.31 -34.03
C LEU A 217 -7.72 -10.22 -33.58
N ALA A 218 -8.87 -10.19 -34.24
CA ALA A 218 -10.02 -9.39 -33.79
C ALA A 218 -11.14 -10.34 -33.33
N LEU A 219 -11.70 -10.07 -32.15
CA LEU A 219 -12.98 -10.62 -31.74
C LEU A 219 -14.04 -9.55 -31.94
N VAL A 220 -15.18 -9.94 -32.51
CA VAL A 220 -16.36 -9.08 -32.63
C VAL A 220 -17.57 -9.81 -32.06
N ASP A 221 -18.10 -9.33 -30.94
CA ASP A 221 -19.39 -9.77 -30.41
C ASP A 221 -20.50 -8.92 -31.02
N ILE A 222 -21.32 -9.53 -31.87
CA ILE A 222 -22.39 -8.85 -32.60
C ILE A 222 -23.70 -9.23 -31.92
N GLY A 223 -24.16 -8.34 -31.05
CA GLY A 223 -25.42 -8.47 -30.34
C GLY A 223 -26.62 -7.98 -31.14
N ALA A 224 -27.68 -7.65 -30.40
CA ALA A 224 -28.88 -7.04 -30.95
C ALA A 224 -28.66 -5.54 -31.22
N GLY A 225 -28.27 -4.76 -30.21
CA GLY A 225 -28.06 -3.31 -30.36
C GLY A 225 -26.61 -2.87 -30.64
N THR A 226 -25.62 -3.67 -30.25
CA THR A 226 -24.21 -3.27 -30.26
C THR A 226 -23.30 -4.33 -30.88
N SER A 227 -22.19 -3.87 -31.45
CA SER A 227 -21.07 -4.72 -31.88
C SER A 227 -19.82 -4.36 -31.08
N ASP A 228 -19.43 -5.23 -30.16
CA ASP A 228 -18.29 -5.06 -29.26
C ASP A 228 -17.04 -5.69 -29.85
N ILE A 229 -15.91 -4.97 -29.79
CA ILE A 229 -14.67 -5.31 -30.50
C ILE A 229 -13.52 -5.40 -29.50
N ALA A 230 -12.77 -6.49 -29.57
CA ALA A 230 -11.50 -6.65 -28.88
C ALA A 230 -10.40 -7.05 -29.88
N ILE A 231 -9.25 -6.39 -29.82
CA ILE A 231 -8.08 -6.69 -30.65
C ILE A 231 -7.00 -7.28 -29.74
N CYS A 232 -6.45 -8.44 -30.07
CA CYS A 232 -5.25 -8.96 -29.42
C CYS A 232 -4.05 -8.98 -30.37
N SER A 233 -2.88 -8.68 -29.83
CA SER A 233 -1.59 -8.82 -30.52
C SER A 233 -0.45 -8.83 -29.50
N ASN A 234 0.70 -9.39 -29.87
CA ASN A 234 1.91 -9.36 -29.04
C ASN A 234 1.72 -9.92 -27.61
N ASP A 235 0.93 -10.99 -27.50
CA ASP A 235 0.66 -11.77 -26.27
C ASP A 235 -0.31 -11.10 -25.27
N THR A 236 -1.02 -10.07 -25.70
CA THR A 236 -1.96 -9.33 -24.85
C THR A 236 -3.11 -8.71 -25.65
N VAL A 237 -4.09 -8.16 -24.94
CA VAL A 237 -5.16 -7.37 -25.57
C VAL A 237 -4.62 -5.98 -25.86
N ALA A 238 -4.76 -5.52 -27.09
CA ALA A 238 -4.20 -4.26 -27.57
C ALA A 238 -5.23 -3.12 -27.57
N ALA A 239 -6.51 -3.42 -27.77
CA ALA A 239 -7.55 -2.41 -27.80
C ALA A 239 -8.95 -3.01 -27.56
N TYR A 240 -9.82 -2.19 -26.98
CA TYR A 240 -11.26 -2.44 -26.87
C TYR A 240 -12.03 -1.29 -27.54
N GLY A 241 -13.14 -1.60 -28.19
CA GLY A 241 -14.05 -0.60 -28.70
C GLY A 241 -15.42 -1.17 -29.06
N MET A 242 -16.30 -0.30 -29.54
CA MET A 242 -17.68 -0.65 -29.86
C MET A 242 -18.15 0.10 -31.11
N VAL A 243 -19.11 -0.49 -31.83
CA VAL A 243 -20.00 0.19 -32.77
C VAL A 243 -21.46 0.05 -32.29
N PRO A 244 -22.23 1.14 -32.15
CA PRO A 244 -23.64 1.09 -31.73
C PRO A 244 -24.56 0.79 -32.93
N LEU A 245 -24.24 -0.26 -33.67
CA LEU A 245 -25.06 -0.82 -34.75
C LEU A 245 -24.86 -2.33 -34.75
N ALA A 246 -25.96 -3.08 -34.79
CA ALA A 246 -25.93 -4.54 -34.88
C ALA A 246 -27.27 -5.09 -35.44
N GLY A 247 -27.77 -6.20 -34.90
CA GLY A 247 -28.94 -6.91 -35.43
C GLY A 247 -30.26 -6.14 -35.43
N ASP A 248 -30.47 -5.19 -34.52
CA ASP A 248 -31.72 -4.43 -34.35
C ASP A 248 -32.01 -3.55 -35.56
N GLU A 249 -30.97 -2.99 -36.18
CA GLU A 249 -31.09 -2.17 -37.40
C GLU A 249 -31.73 -2.97 -38.56
N ILE A 250 -31.38 -4.25 -38.65
CA ILE A 250 -31.94 -5.17 -39.65
C ILE A 250 -33.39 -5.51 -39.30
N THR A 251 -33.68 -5.75 -38.03
CA THR A 251 -35.04 -6.06 -37.57
C THR A 251 -35.97 -4.87 -37.76
N GLU A 252 -35.52 -3.66 -37.42
CA GLU A 252 -36.29 -2.42 -37.60
C GLU A 252 -36.62 -2.15 -39.06
N ILE A 253 -35.68 -2.40 -39.99
CA ILE A 253 -35.94 -2.15 -41.41
C ILE A 253 -36.92 -3.17 -41.98
N ILE A 254 -36.86 -4.44 -41.55
CA ILE A 254 -37.85 -5.47 -41.89
C ILE A 254 -39.22 -5.07 -41.34
N ALA A 255 -39.31 -4.68 -40.07
CA ALA A 255 -40.55 -4.25 -39.43
C ALA A 255 -41.22 -3.08 -40.17
N LYS A 256 -40.45 -2.05 -40.52
CA LYS A 256 -40.95 -0.86 -41.23
C LYS A 256 -41.40 -1.18 -42.66
N ASN A 257 -40.68 -2.04 -43.37
CA ASN A 257 -40.99 -2.34 -44.77
C ASN A 257 -42.23 -3.26 -44.91
N TYR A 258 -42.35 -4.25 -44.04
CA TYR A 258 -43.44 -5.22 -44.08
C TYR A 258 -44.60 -4.89 -43.13
N LEU A 259 -44.55 -3.74 -42.45
CA LEU A 259 -45.57 -3.25 -41.52
C LEU A 259 -45.96 -4.30 -40.48
N ILE A 260 -44.96 -4.88 -39.83
CA ILE A 260 -45.11 -5.88 -38.75
C ILE A 260 -44.52 -5.35 -37.46
N ASP A 261 -44.89 -5.95 -36.33
CA ASP A 261 -44.23 -5.65 -35.06
C ASP A 261 -42.78 -6.15 -35.04
N PHE A 262 -42.01 -5.64 -34.08
CA PHE A 262 -40.58 -5.94 -33.99
C PHE A 262 -40.29 -7.43 -33.71
N ASN A 263 -41.11 -8.10 -32.91
CA ASN A 263 -40.92 -9.51 -32.59
C ASN A 263 -41.19 -10.38 -33.84
N ALA A 264 -42.26 -10.09 -34.58
CA ALA A 264 -42.54 -10.74 -35.86
C ALA A 264 -41.40 -10.52 -36.86
N ALA A 265 -40.85 -9.31 -36.96
CA ALA A 265 -39.71 -9.02 -37.81
C ALA A 265 -38.45 -9.81 -37.44
N GLU A 266 -38.19 -10.00 -36.15
CA GLU A 266 -37.07 -10.79 -35.66
C GLU A 266 -37.21 -12.27 -36.04
N GLU A 267 -38.41 -12.83 -35.93
CA GLU A 267 -38.69 -14.20 -36.35
C GLU A 267 -38.53 -14.38 -37.86
N ILE A 268 -38.97 -13.41 -38.67
CA ILE A 268 -38.68 -13.40 -40.11
C ILE A 268 -37.16 -13.39 -40.36
N LYS A 269 -36.42 -12.52 -39.67
CA LYS A 269 -34.95 -12.40 -39.80
C LYS A 269 -34.25 -13.73 -39.53
N LYS A 270 -34.64 -14.46 -38.48
CA LYS A 270 -34.08 -15.77 -38.12
C LYS A 270 -34.38 -16.85 -39.18
N GLN A 271 -35.47 -16.74 -39.92
CA GLN A 271 -35.90 -17.74 -40.91
C GLN A 271 -35.30 -17.56 -42.31
N LEU A 272 -34.62 -16.44 -42.59
CA LEU A 272 -34.14 -16.08 -43.94
C LEU A 272 -33.22 -17.10 -44.61
N LEU A 273 -32.45 -17.86 -43.83
CA LEU A 273 -31.52 -18.88 -44.34
C LEU A 273 -32.11 -20.30 -44.37
N VAL A 274 -33.27 -20.49 -43.74
CA VAL A 274 -33.88 -21.81 -43.55
C VAL A 274 -35.05 -22.02 -44.51
N ASN A 275 -35.88 -20.99 -44.68
CA ASN A 275 -37.10 -21.04 -45.47
C ASN A 275 -36.94 -20.22 -46.74
N GLU A 276 -37.39 -20.72 -47.88
CA GLU A 276 -37.42 -19.95 -49.13
C GLU A 276 -38.56 -18.93 -49.17
N ASN A 277 -39.69 -19.29 -48.56
CA ASN A 277 -40.91 -18.49 -48.49
C ASN A 277 -41.33 -18.33 -47.03
N ILE A 278 -41.53 -17.08 -46.60
CA ILE A 278 -41.90 -16.75 -45.23
C ILE A 278 -43.30 -16.15 -45.25
N LYS A 279 -44.19 -16.70 -44.42
CA LYS A 279 -45.53 -16.15 -44.18
C LYS A 279 -45.51 -15.24 -42.97
N TYR A 280 -46.21 -14.12 -43.07
CA TYR A 280 -46.35 -13.18 -41.97
C TYR A 280 -47.72 -12.49 -42.02
N THR A 281 -48.14 -11.95 -40.89
CA THR A 281 -49.36 -11.15 -40.77
C THR A 281 -48.95 -9.73 -40.45
N ASP A 282 -49.37 -8.76 -41.27
CA ASP A 282 -49.10 -7.35 -41.02
C ASP A 282 -49.94 -6.79 -39.85
N VAL A 283 -49.63 -5.57 -39.41
CA VAL A 283 -50.38 -4.88 -38.35
C VAL A 283 -51.85 -4.61 -38.71
N LEU A 284 -52.25 -4.78 -39.97
CA LEU A 284 -53.64 -4.68 -40.43
C LEU A 284 -54.37 -6.03 -40.40
N GLY A 285 -53.69 -7.11 -40.01
CA GLY A 285 -54.23 -8.46 -39.95
C GLY A 285 -54.25 -9.19 -41.30
N ILE A 286 -53.54 -8.69 -42.32
CA ILE A 286 -53.49 -9.30 -43.65
C ILE A 286 -52.37 -10.34 -43.66
N GLU A 287 -52.70 -11.57 -44.05
CA GLU A 287 -51.71 -12.62 -44.30
C GLU A 287 -51.00 -12.38 -45.63
N ASN A 288 -49.68 -12.28 -45.56
CA ASN A 288 -48.80 -12.05 -46.69
C ASN A 288 -47.75 -13.17 -46.77
N GLN A 289 -47.16 -13.33 -47.95
CA GLN A 289 -46.04 -14.25 -48.19
C GLN A 289 -44.97 -13.52 -48.98
N VAL A 290 -43.72 -13.67 -48.55
CA VAL A 290 -42.56 -13.04 -49.18
C VAL A 290 -41.44 -14.06 -49.36
N GLN A 291 -40.67 -13.92 -50.44
CA GLN A 291 -39.48 -14.74 -50.65
C GLN A 291 -38.32 -14.23 -49.80
N SER A 292 -37.58 -15.14 -49.18
CA SER A 292 -36.40 -14.77 -48.37
C SER A 292 -35.35 -14.05 -49.20
N SER A 293 -35.21 -14.37 -50.50
CA SER A 293 -34.31 -13.68 -51.44
C SER A 293 -34.63 -12.19 -51.61
N GLU A 294 -35.92 -11.82 -51.56
CA GLU A 294 -36.37 -10.44 -51.67
C GLU A 294 -35.96 -9.64 -50.42
N ILE A 295 -36.21 -10.20 -49.24
CA ILE A 295 -35.77 -9.59 -47.97
C ILE A 295 -34.25 -9.49 -47.92
N LEU A 296 -33.54 -10.55 -48.31
CA LEU A 296 -32.07 -10.58 -48.37
C LEU A 296 -31.50 -9.47 -49.25
N ASN A 297 -32.04 -9.28 -50.45
CA ASN A 297 -31.63 -8.20 -51.35
C ASN A 297 -31.92 -6.82 -50.76
N PHE A 298 -33.04 -6.69 -50.05
CA PHE A 298 -33.45 -5.44 -49.40
C PHE A 298 -32.55 -5.06 -48.22
N ILE A 299 -32.21 -6.01 -47.33
CA ILE A 299 -31.39 -5.74 -46.15
C ILE A 299 -29.89 -5.65 -46.47
N SER A 300 -29.44 -6.23 -47.58
CA SER A 300 -28.03 -6.33 -47.96
C SER A 300 -27.24 -5.00 -47.91
N PRO A 301 -27.75 -3.85 -48.43
CA PRO A 301 -27.07 -2.57 -48.31
C PRO A 301 -26.85 -2.12 -46.86
N LEU A 302 -27.80 -2.41 -45.97
CA LEU A 302 -27.68 -2.08 -44.55
C LEU A 302 -26.69 -3.01 -43.85
N VAL A 303 -26.74 -4.32 -44.13
CA VAL A 303 -25.74 -5.28 -43.62
C VAL A 303 -24.33 -4.85 -44.04
N LYS A 304 -24.14 -4.45 -45.31
CA LYS A 304 -22.86 -3.93 -45.81
C LYS A 304 -22.42 -2.70 -45.03
N LYS A 305 -23.31 -1.74 -44.81
CA LYS A 305 -23.02 -0.54 -44.01
C LYS A 305 -22.57 -0.88 -42.58
N ILE A 306 -23.24 -1.81 -41.90
CA ILE A 306 -22.87 -2.22 -40.54
C ILE A 306 -21.50 -2.89 -40.55
N ALA A 307 -21.28 -3.85 -41.46
CA ALA A 307 -19.99 -4.53 -41.60
C ALA A 307 -18.84 -3.55 -41.95
N GLU A 308 -19.10 -2.53 -42.77
CA GLU A 308 -18.13 -1.49 -43.09
C GLU A 308 -17.77 -0.61 -41.89
N GLN A 309 -18.74 -0.28 -41.03
CA GLN A 309 -18.48 0.48 -39.80
C GLN A 309 -17.68 -0.34 -38.80
N VAL A 310 -18.06 -1.59 -38.56
CA VAL A 310 -17.30 -2.52 -37.71
C VAL A 310 -15.89 -2.72 -38.25
N GLY A 311 -15.74 -2.96 -39.56
CA GLY A 311 -14.43 -3.11 -40.18
C GLY A 311 -13.58 -1.84 -40.10
N SER A 312 -14.19 -0.66 -40.25
CA SER A 312 -13.49 0.63 -40.06
C SER A 312 -13.01 0.79 -38.62
N LYS A 313 -13.86 0.42 -37.64
CA LYS A 313 -13.51 0.50 -36.23
C LYS A 313 -12.41 -0.49 -35.84
N ILE A 314 -12.42 -1.70 -36.39
CA ILE A 314 -11.33 -2.69 -36.24
C ILE A 314 -10.01 -2.09 -36.75
N MET A 315 -10.00 -1.48 -37.94
CA MET A 315 -8.78 -0.86 -38.47
C MET A 315 -8.32 0.31 -37.61
N GLU A 316 -9.23 1.16 -37.13
CA GLU A 316 -8.92 2.27 -36.22
C GLU A 316 -8.23 1.75 -34.94
N LEU A 317 -8.83 0.77 -34.26
CA LEU A 317 -8.31 0.16 -33.04
C LEU A 317 -6.99 -0.60 -33.28
N ASN A 318 -6.77 -1.10 -34.50
CA ASN A 318 -5.59 -1.87 -34.87
C ASN A 318 -4.53 -1.02 -35.62
N ASN A 319 -4.49 0.29 -35.35
CA ASN A 319 -3.47 1.20 -35.92
C ASN A 319 -3.40 1.17 -37.46
N GLY A 320 -4.56 1.10 -38.11
CA GLY A 320 -4.70 1.04 -39.56
C GLY A 320 -4.37 -0.32 -40.20
N LYS A 321 -4.13 -1.37 -39.40
CA LYS A 321 -3.78 -2.70 -39.90
C LYS A 321 -4.98 -3.64 -39.89
N SER A 322 -5.08 -4.49 -40.91
CA SER A 322 -6.03 -5.60 -40.90
C SER A 322 -5.57 -6.71 -39.95
N PRO A 323 -6.49 -7.35 -39.21
CA PRO A 323 -6.16 -8.51 -38.40
C PRO A 323 -5.80 -9.72 -39.28
N ASN A 324 -5.04 -10.67 -38.72
CA ASN A 324 -4.73 -11.93 -39.39
C ASN A 324 -5.98 -12.81 -39.55
N ALA A 325 -6.90 -12.77 -38.57
CA ALA A 325 -8.19 -13.44 -38.58
C ALA A 325 -9.19 -12.72 -37.65
N VAL A 326 -10.47 -12.97 -37.88
CA VAL A 326 -11.57 -12.40 -37.09
C VAL A 326 -12.43 -13.54 -36.53
N PHE A 327 -12.73 -13.50 -35.24
CA PHE A 327 -13.71 -14.36 -34.61
C PHE A 327 -14.98 -13.56 -34.33
N LEU A 328 -16.10 -14.04 -34.86
CA LEU A 328 -17.41 -13.45 -34.64
C LEU A 328 -18.13 -14.27 -33.56
N VAL A 329 -18.73 -13.56 -32.61
CA VAL A 329 -19.59 -14.12 -31.57
C VAL A 329 -20.89 -13.31 -31.46
N GLY A 330 -21.82 -13.73 -30.62
CA GLY A 330 -23.16 -13.14 -30.52
C GLY A 330 -24.13 -13.67 -31.59
N GLY A 331 -25.42 -13.39 -31.38
CA GLY A 331 -26.49 -13.85 -32.28
C GLY A 331 -26.50 -13.13 -33.63
N GLY A 332 -26.08 -11.87 -33.67
CA GLY A 332 -26.00 -11.06 -34.89
C GLY A 332 -24.91 -11.51 -35.85
N ALA A 333 -23.94 -12.33 -35.40
CA ALA A 333 -22.91 -12.92 -36.25
C ALA A 333 -23.47 -13.82 -37.37
N TYR A 334 -24.69 -14.35 -37.18
CA TYR A 334 -25.38 -15.16 -38.19
C TYR A 334 -26.16 -14.35 -39.22
N THR A 335 -26.09 -13.01 -39.17
CA THR A 335 -26.74 -12.15 -40.17
C THR A 335 -26.20 -12.47 -41.57
N PRO A 336 -27.06 -12.77 -42.55
CA PRO A 336 -26.65 -13.12 -43.91
C PRO A 336 -25.75 -12.05 -44.56
N TYR A 337 -24.74 -12.48 -45.32
CA TYR A 337 -23.74 -11.63 -46.02
C TYR A 337 -22.79 -10.82 -45.13
N TYR A 338 -23.00 -10.78 -43.81
CA TYR A 338 -22.21 -9.97 -42.91
C TYR A 338 -20.72 -10.35 -42.95
N LYS A 339 -20.43 -11.66 -42.90
CA LYS A 339 -19.08 -12.20 -42.95
C LYS A 339 -18.35 -11.82 -44.24
N GLU A 340 -19.04 -11.89 -45.37
CA GLU A 340 -18.51 -11.56 -46.69
C GLU A 340 -18.18 -10.07 -46.80
N PHE A 341 -19.09 -9.19 -46.38
CA PHE A 341 -18.86 -7.75 -46.41
C PHE A 341 -17.77 -7.30 -45.43
N LEU A 342 -17.68 -7.95 -44.26
CA LEU A 342 -16.60 -7.67 -43.32
C LEU A 342 -15.24 -8.10 -43.89
N ALA A 343 -15.19 -9.26 -44.56
CA ALA A 343 -13.98 -9.73 -45.24
C ALA A 343 -13.54 -8.78 -46.36
N GLU A 344 -14.49 -8.28 -47.16
CA GLU A 344 -14.27 -7.25 -48.18
C GLU A 344 -13.66 -5.98 -47.56
N LYS A 345 -14.29 -5.47 -46.49
CA LYS A 345 -13.84 -4.24 -45.82
C LYS A 345 -12.43 -4.36 -45.21
N LEU A 346 -12.13 -5.50 -44.60
CA LEU A 346 -10.84 -5.76 -43.96
C LEU A 346 -9.77 -6.23 -44.95
N ASN A 347 -10.12 -6.46 -46.21
CA ASN A 347 -9.23 -7.00 -47.24
C ASN A 347 -8.56 -8.31 -46.79
N ILE A 348 -9.35 -9.24 -46.23
CA ILE A 348 -8.91 -10.58 -45.83
C ILE A 348 -9.78 -11.65 -46.48
N MET A 349 -9.23 -12.87 -46.59
CA MET A 349 -10.00 -14.01 -47.12
C MET A 349 -11.18 -14.34 -46.19
N PRO A 350 -12.40 -14.60 -46.71
CA PRO A 350 -13.55 -14.99 -45.89
C PRO A 350 -13.29 -16.20 -44.98
N GLN A 351 -12.40 -17.11 -45.37
CA GLN A 351 -12.00 -18.27 -44.55
C GLN A 351 -11.27 -17.88 -43.26
N ARG A 352 -10.72 -16.66 -43.17
CA ARG A 352 -10.08 -16.10 -41.96
C ARG A 352 -11.09 -15.43 -41.01
N ILE A 353 -12.37 -15.44 -41.35
CA ILE A 353 -13.45 -15.01 -40.46
C ILE A 353 -14.25 -16.24 -40.05
N ALA A 354 -14.31 -16.52 -38.75
CA ALA A 354 -15.03 -17.68 -38.22
C ALA A 354 -16.03 -17.25 -37.15
N ILE A 355 -17.25 -17.79 -37.22
CA ILE A 355 -18.22 -17.67 -36.13
C ILE A 355 -17.85 -18.74 -35.10
N LYS A 356 -17.83 -18.36 -33.83
CA LYS A 356 -17.52 -19.25 -32.71
C LYS A 356 -18.76 -19.45 -31.88
N GLY A 357 -19.08 -20.69 -31.53
CA GLY A 357 -20.09 -21.03 -30.53
C GLY A 357 -19.46 -21.45 -29.20
N ARG A 358 -20.31 -21.79 -28.24
CA ARG A 358 -19.89 -22.22 -26.89
C ARG A 358 -18.99 -23.45 -26.91
N GLU A 359 -19.07 -24.30 -27.93
CA GLU A 359 -18.17 -25.43 -28.13
C GLU A 359 -16.68 -25.03 -28.22
N SER A 360 -16.39 -23.75 -28.50
CA SER A 360 -15.03 -23.23 -28.53
C SER A 360 -14.46 -22.83 -27.16
N VAL A 361 -15.29 -22.80 -26.11
CA VAL A 361 -14.89 -22.38 -24.76
C VAL A 361 -14.31 -23.56 -23.97
N GLU A 362 -13.03 -23.88 -24.21
CA GLU A 362 -12.33 -25.05 -23.61
C GLU A 362 -12.29 -25.06 -22.06
N ALA A 363 -12.42 -23.86 -21.46
CA ALA A 363 -12.39 -23.64 -20.02
C ALA A 363 -13.75 -23.89 -19.32
N CYS A 364 -14.82 -24.11 -20.09
CA CYS A 364 -16.14 -24.45 -19.56
C CYS A 364 -16.47 -25.94 -19.81
N ILE A 365 -17.12 -26.58 -18.85
CA ILE A 365 -17.59 -27.97 -18.93
C ILE A 365 -19.08 -28.05 -18.54
N ASN A 366 -19.78 -29.09 -19.01
CA ASN A 366 -21.21 -29.32 -18.76
C ASN A 366 -22.16 -28.19 -19.21
N GLN A 367 -21.75 -27.40 -20.22
CA GLN A 367 -22.54 -26.31 -20.77
C GLN A 367 -23.71 -26.80 -21.64
N ASP A 368 -24.83 -26.06 -21.63
CA ASP A 368 -25.84 -26.19 -22.67
C ASP A 368 -25.31 -25.59 -23.97
N LEU A 369 -25.37 -26.36 -25.06
CA LEU A 369 -24.94 -25.92 -26.39
C LEU A 369 -26.06 -25.21 -27.16
N ASN A 370 -27.31 -25.27 -26.68
CA ASN A 370 -28.47 -24.66 -27.37
C ASN A 370 -28.36 -23.14 -27.50
N LEU A 371 -27.66 -22.47 -26.58
CA LEU A 371 -27.43 -21.02 -26.63
C LEU A 371 -26.44 -20.61 -27.73
N GLY A 372 -25.71 -21.56 -28.35
CA GLY A 372 -24.83 -21.32 -29.48
C GLY A 372 -23.84 -20.17 -29.24
N SER A 373 -23.67 -19.29 -30.24
CA SER A 373 -22.83 -18.09 -30.14
C SER A 373 -23.32 -17.05 -29.14
N THR A 374 -24.64 -16.97 -28.91
CA THR A 374 -25.27 -15.96 -28.04
C THR A 374 -24.88 -16.15 -26.57
N GLY A 375 -24.64 -17.39 -26.14
CA GLY A 375 -24.28 -17.67 -24.75
C GLY A 375 -22.78 -17.65 -24.45
N ILE A 376 -21.93 -17.12 -25.33
CA ILE A 376 -20.48 -17.03 -25.08
C ILE A 376 -20.16 -15.99 -24.00
N THR A 377 -20.80 -14.83 -24.08
CA THR A 377 -20.45 -13.67 -23.24
C THR A 377 -20.72 -13.95 -21.76
N VAL A 378 -21.85 -14.58 -21.43
CA VAL A 378 -22.14 -15.02 -20.05
C VAL A 378 -21.11 -16.02 -19.49
N LEU A 379 -20.59 -16.93 -20.31
CA LEU A 379 -19.50 -17.83 -19.91
C LEU A 379 -18.19 -17.05 -19.70
N GLY A 380 -17.93 -16.08 -20.56
CA GLY A 380 -16.80 -15.15 -20.42
C GLY A 380 -16.83 -14.39 -19.10
N ILE A 381 -18.00 -13.89 -18.68
CA ILE A 381 -18.19 -13.20 -17.40
C ILE A 381 -17.82 -14.13 -16.24
N ALA A 382 -18.26 -15.39 -16.30
CA ALA A 382 -17.89 -16.39 -15.31
C ALA A 382 -16.38 -16.63 -15.27
N LEU A 383 -15.73 -16.80 -16.44
CA LEU A 383 -14.29 -17.06 -16.54
C LEU A 383 -13.43 -15.87 -16.09
N VAL A 384 -13.81 -14.64 -16.44
CA VAL A 384 -13.13 -13.42 -15.94
C VAL A 384 -13.21 -13.38 -14.43
N SER A 385 -14.38 -13.67 -13.87
CA SER A 385 -14.57 -13.72 -12.42
C SER A 385 -13.68 -14.77 -11.76
N LEU A 386 -13.35 -15.89 -12.42
CA LEU A 386 -12.38 -16.86 -11.88
C LEU A 386 -10.96 -16.30 -11.77
N LYS A 387 -10.55 -15.46 -12.73
CA LYS A 387 -9.25 -14.80 -12.69
C LYS A 387 -9.22 -13.75 -11.60
N GLU A 388 -10.28 -12.96 -11.47
CA GLU A 388 -10.44 -11.93 -10.44
C GLU A 388 -10.62 -12.53 -9.03
N LEU A 389 -11.26 -13.70 -8.88
CA LEU A 389 -11.33 -14.46 -7.61
C LEU A 389 -9.96 -15.01 -7.15
N GLY A 390 -8.96 -15.03 -8.05
CA GLY A 390 -7.56 -15.19 -7.67
C GLY A 390 -6.98 -13.98 -6.92
N HIS A 391 -7.75 -12.89 -6.83
CA HIS A 391 -7.42 -11.60 -6.20
C HIS A 391 -8.42 -11.24 -5.10
N ASP A 392 -8.90 -12.24 -4.37
CA ASP A 392 -9.68 -12.05 -3.14
C ASP A 392 -8.80 -11.34 -2.11
N PHE A 393 -8.94 -10.02 -1.93
CA PHE A 393 -8.24 -9.26 -0.87
C PHE A 393 -9.25 -8.38 -0.14
N ILE A 394 -9.07 -8.23 1.18
CA ILE A 394 -9.74 -7.23 1.98
C ILE A 394 -8.82 -6.03 2.25
N ASP A 395 -9.32 -4.81 2.09
CA ASP A 395 -8.65 -3.56 2.40
C ASP A 395 -9.12 -3.03 3.76
N VAL A 396 -8.17 -2.79 4.67
CA VAL A 396 -8.43 -2.20 6.01
C VAL A 396 -7.53 -1.00 6.24
N ALA A 397 -7.98 -0.02 7.02
CA ALA A 397 -7.18 1.16 7.34
C ALA A 397 -6.48 0.99 8.69
N LEU A 398 -5.15 0.82 8.71
CA LEU A 398 -4.34 0.80 9.92
C LEU A 398 -3.72 2.18 10.18
N ASN A 399 -4.13 2.85 11.27
CA ASN A 399 -3.67 4.20 11.64
C ASN A 399 -3.77 5.22 10.47
N GLY A 400 -4.78 5.06 9.61
CA GLY A 400 -5.00 5.90 8.43
C GLY A 400 -4.29 5.44 7.14
N SER A 401 -3.46 4.40 7.19
CA SER A 401 -2.83 3.77 6.02
C SER A 401 -3.60 2.52 5.58
N VAL A 402 -3.86 2.37 4.29
CA VAL A 402 -4.59 1.20 3.75
C VAL A 402 -3.67 0.00 3.65
N ILE A 403 -4.10 -1.14 4.20
CA ILE A 403 -3.42 -2.43 4.18
C ILE A 403 -4.34 -3.46 3.51
N SER A 404 -3.86 -4.11 2.45
CA SER A 404 -4.59 -5.14 1.69
C SER A 404 -4.19 -6.56 2.15
N LEU A 405 -5.15 -7.46 2.36
CA LEU A 405 -4.95 -8.83 2.88
C LEU A 405 -5.71 -9.89 2.08
N PHE A 406 -5.06 -10.99 1.69
CA PHE A 406 -5.67 -12.00 0.82
C PHE A 406 -6.80 -12.79 1.50
N ASN A 407 -8.06 -12.59 1.09
CA ASN A 407 -9.34 -13.14 1.57
C ASN A 407 -9.48 -14.67 1.37
N SER A 408 -8.53 -15.43 1.91
CA SER A 408 -8.50 -16.90 1.91
C SER A 408 -8.93 -17.53 3.24
N LYS A 409 -9.04 -16.70 4.29
CA LYS A 409 -9.39 -17.08 5.66
C LYS A 409 -9.94 -15.86 6.41
N ASN A 410 -10.52 -16.08 7.58
CA ASN A 410 -10.77 -14.98 8.54
C ASN A 410 -9.43 -14.40 8.98
N HIS A 411 -9.23 -13.11 8.74
CA HIS A 411 -8.03 -12.37 9.15
C HIS A 411 -8.23 -11.72 10.51
N THR A 412 -7.12 -11.54 11.22
CA THR A 412 -7.06 -10.87 12.52
C THR A 412 -6.21 -9.61 12.46
N VAL A 413 -6.27 -8.76 13.49
CA VAL A 413 -5.39 -7.59 13.63
C VAL A 413 -3.90 -7.98 13.55
N LEU A 414 -3.52 -9.18 14.02
CA LEU A 414 -2.17 -9.72 13.86
C LEU A 414 -1.75 -9.86 12.39
N ASP A 415 -2.63 -10.40 11.55
CA ASP A 415 -2.37 -10.59 10.12
C ASP A 415 -2.14 -9.22 9.45
N VAL A 416 -2.92 -8.20 9.81
CA VAL A 416 -2.76 -6.81 9.33
C VAL A 416 -1.39 -6.24 9.71
N LEU A 417 -0.97 -6.43 10.95
CA LEU A 417 0.33 -5.94 11.45
C LEU A 417 1.50 -6.58 10.72
N ILE A 418 1.44 -7.91 10.55
CA ILE A 418 2.47 -8.65 9.81
C ILE A 418 2.53 -8.15 8.36
N GLN A 419 1.37 -7.98 7.71
CA GLN A 419 1.27 -7.49 6.33
C GLN A 419 1.77 -6.05 6.19
N ALA A 420 1.54 -5.20 7.20
CA ALA A 420 2.08 -3.84 7.27
C ALA A 420 3.59 -3.78 7.59
N GLY A 421 4.26 -4.93 7.74
CA GLY A 421 5.68 -5.01 8.10
C GLY A 421 5.96 -4.61 9.56
N ILE A 422 4.92 -4.54 10.40
CA ILE A 422 5.03 -4.10 11.79
C ILE A 422 5.31 -5.31 12.70
N ASN A 423 6.43 -5.27 13.42
CA ASN A 423 6.80 -6.34 14.33
C ASN A 423 5.86 -6.37 15.56
N PRO A 424 5.08 -7.44 15.79
CA PRO A 424 4.12 -7.50 16.90
C PRO A 424 4.74 -7.30 18.30
N LYS A 425 6.06 -7.50 18.45
CA LYS A 425 6.77 -7.27 19.72
C LYS A 425 6.68 -5.82 20.20
N ILE A 426 6.45 -4.84 19.32
CA ILE A 426 6.31 -3.43 19.71
C ILE A 426 4.99 -3.14 20.44
N LEU A 427 4.07 -4.09 20.47
CA LEU A 427 2.82 -4.01 21.25
C LEU A 427 3.01 -4.47 22.70
N ILE A 428 4.15 -5.10 23.00
CA ILE A 428 4.46 -5.62 24.33
C ILE A 428 5.50 -4.69 24.98
N PRO A 429 5.12 -3.91 26.01
CA PRO A 429 6.07 -3.05 26.70
C PRO A 429 7.09 -3.87 27.49
N LYS A 430 8.33 -3.40 27.53
CA LYS A 430 9.34 -3.89 28.47
C LYS A 430 9.31 -3.01 29.72
N ASN A 431 9.48 -3.63 30.88
CA ASN A 431 9.71 -2.89 32.11
C ASN A 431 11.14 -2.36 32.16
N GLY A 432 11.31 -1.20 32.77
CA GLY A 432 12.63 -0.64 33.05
C GLY A 432 13.44 -1.58 33.93
N LYS A 433 14.76 -1.64 33.71
CA LYS A 433 15.64 -2.46 34.54
C LYS A 433 15.75 -1.84 35.93
N ASN A 434 15.65 -2.69 36.96
CA ASN A 434 15.98 -2.30 38.32
C ASN A 434 17.51 -2.27 38.46
N ILE A 435 18.02 -1.27 39.17
CA ILE A 435 19.45 -1.19 39.50
C ILE A 435 19.66 -1.62 40.95
N LYS A 436 20.46 -2.67 41.15
CA LYS A 436 20.83 -3.18 42.47
C LYS A 436 22.22 -2.71 42.83
N PHE A 437 22.41 -2.23 44.05
CA PHE A 437 23.71 -1.74 44.53
C PHE A 437 23.80 -1.89 46.05
N ILE A 438 25.00 -1.78 46.61
CA ILE A 438 25.23 -1.86 48.05
C ILE A 438 25.49 -0.45 48.56
N LEU A 439 24.68 0.03 49.50
CA LEU A 439 24.88 1.31 50.16
C LEU A 439 25.20 1.12 51.64
N ASN A 440 26.39 1.53 52.07
CA ASN A 440 26.84 1.41 53.47
C ASN A 440 26.63 -0.02 54.02
N ASN A 441 27.06 -1.02 53.25
CA ASN A 441 26.91 -2.47 53.52
C ASN A 441 25.48 -3.00 53.52
N VAL A 442 24.50 -2.25 53.01
CA VAL A 442 23.10 -2.70 52.88
C VAL A 442 22.71 -2.76 51.41
N ASN A 443 22.18 -3.90 50.96
CA ASN A 443 21.64 -4.05 49.60
C ASN A 443 20.47 -3.09 49.38
N ARG A 444 20.52 -2.32 48.29
CA ARG A 444 19.50 -1.40 47.82
C ARG A 444 19.11 -1.74 46.39
N ILE A 445 17.88 -1.36 46.03
CA ILE A 445 17.33 -1.55 44.70
C ILE A 445 16.64 -0.24 44.31
N CYS A 446 17.06 0.36 43.20
CA CYS A 446 16.32 1.40 42.51
C CYS A 446 15.42 0.73 41.48
N PHE A 447 14.11 0.92 41.61
CA PHE A 447 13.15 0.30 40.71
C PHE A 447 13.04 1.09 39.41
N GLY A 448 13.06 0.39 38.28
CA GLY A 448 12.65 0.95 37.00
C GLY A 448 11.13 1.17 36.96
N THR A 449 10.68 2.00 36.03
CA THR A 449 9.25 2.25 35.82
C THR A 449 8.62 1.11 35.01
N MET A 450 7.31 0.91 35.18
CA MET A 450 6.54 -0.06 34.39
C MET A 450 6.27 0.51 33.01
N GLY A 451 6.40 -0.33 31.98
CA GLY A 451 6.01 0.07 30.63
C GLY A 451 4.48 0.11 30.46
N ARG A 452 4.00 0.91 29.50
CA ARG A 452 2.56 1.07 29.21
C ARG A 452 2.15 0.16 28.05
N PRO A 453 1.08 -0.64 28.19
CA PRO A 453 0.63 -1.55 27.14
C PRO A 453 0.06 -0.78 25.94
N SER A 454 0.06 -1.41 24.77
CA SER A 454 -0.58 -0.86 23.57
C SER A 454 -2.11 -0.87 23.69
N GLU A 455 -2.78 0.08 23.02
CA GLU A 455 -4.24 0.15 22.88
C GLU A 455 -4.61 -0.14 21.42
N ILE A 456 -5.47 -1.13 21.18
CA ILE A 456 -5.99 -1.50 19.85
C ILE A 456 -7.48 -1.19 19.81
N LYS A 457 -7.92 -0.50 18.75
CA LYS A 457 -9.34 -0.26 18.45
C LYS A 457 -9.68 -0.65 17.03
N ILE A 458 -10.85 -1.22 16.84
CA ILE A 458 -11.46 -1.46 15.52
C ILE A 458 -12.73 -0.62 15.46
N ASN A 459 -12.83 0.28 14.48
CA ASN A 459 -13.95 1.20 14.29
C ASN A 459 -14.30 2.00 15.57
N GLY A 460 -13.28 2.35 16.36
CA GLY A 460 -13.41 3.07 17.63
C GLY A 460 -13.69 2.20 18.87
N PHE A 461 -13.93 0.90 18.71
CA PHE A 461 -14.20 -0.02 19.83
C PHE A 461 -12.94 -0.76 20.29
N SER A 462 -12.73 -0.86 21.61
CA SER A 462 -11.58 -1.57 22.19
C SER A 462 -11.55 -3.03 21.75
N SER A 463 -10.40 -3.46 21.21
CA SER A 463 -10.19 -4.76 20.58
C SER A 463 -8.81 -5.33 20.96
N ASN A 464 -8.50 -6.53 20.51
CA ASN A 464 -7.22 -7.20 20.76
C ASN A 464 -6.57 -7.70 19.46
N ILE A 465 -5.36 -8.25 19.58
CA ILE A 465 -4.56 -8.65 18.41
C ILE A 465 -5.14 -9.86 17.63
N GLU A 466 -5.98 -10.66 18.29
CA GLU A 466 -6.65 -11.83 17.69
C GLU A 466 -8.07 -11.50 17.19
N SER A 467 -8.49 -10.24 17.29
CA SER A 467 -9.82 -9.81 16.86
C SER A 467 -9.92 -9.90 15.34
N ASN A 468 -11.01 -10.50 14.87
CA ASN A 468 -11.27 -10.65 13.43
C ASN A 468 -11.53 -9.28 12.79
N ILE A 469 -11.10 -9.16 11.53
CA ILE A 469 -11.27 -7.95 10.72
C ILE A 469 -12.07 -8.24 9.45
N LYS A 470 -12.72 -7.21 8.92
CA LYS A 470 -13.51 -7.23 7.70
C LYS A 470 -13.10 -6.10 6.77
N GLU A 471 -13.50 -6.24 5.51
CA GLU A 471 -13.37 -5.19 4.49
C GLU A 471 -13.83 -3.83 5.01
N GLY A 472 -12.99 -2.81 4.86
CA GLY A 472 -13.26 -1.43 5.24
C GLY A 472 -13.10 -1.10 6.72
N ASP A 473 -12.67 -2.05 7.57
CA ASP A 473 -12.43 -1.78 8.99
C ASP A 473 -11.30 -0.76 9.21
N SER A 474 -11.51 0.16 10.16
CA SER A 474 -10.49 1.12 10.62
C SER A 474 -9.88 0.64 11.92
N ILE A 475 -8.59 0.33 11.90
CA ILE A 475 -7.80 -0.18 13.00
C ILE A 475 -6.89 0.94 13.51
N GLU A 476 -7.10 1.35 14.75
CA GLU A 476 -6.25 2.33 15.43
C GLU A 476 -5.41 1.62 16.49
N ILE A 477 -4.09 1.80 16.42
CA ILE A 477 -3.14 1.22 17.36
C ILE A 477 -2.26 2.31 17.95
N LYS A 478 -2.34 2.47 19.27
CA LYS A 478 -1.32 3.18 20.05
C LYS A 478 -0.30 2.17 20.54
N TYR A 479 0.93 2.30 20.08
CA TYR A 479 2.01 1.37 20.43
C TYR A 479 2.37 1.41 21.91
N ALA A 480 2.97 0.33 22.39
CA ALA A 480 3.43 0.24 23.76
C ALA A 480 4.62 1.18 24.00
N VAL A 481 4.76 1.63 25.25
CA VAL A 481 5.88 2.48 25.68
C VAL A 481 6.69 1.72 26.72
N ASP A 482 7.98 1.53 26.47
CA ASP A 482 8.88 0.86 27.40
C ASP A 482 9.05 1.70 28.68
N GLY A 483 9.21 1.00 29.81
CA GLY A 483 9.55 1.62 31.08
C GLY A 483 11.00 2.09 31.10
N LEU A 484 11.23 3.25 31.70
CA LEU A 484 12.56 3.78 31.97
C LEU A 484 13.26 2.94 33.06
N SER A 485 14.53 2.62 32.86
CA SER A 485 15.34 1.93 33.86
C SER A 485 15.55 2.82 35.08
N GLY A 486 15.82 2.22 36.25
CA GLY A 486 16.19 2.98 37.44
C GLY A 486 17.51 3.70 37.20
N GLU A 487 17.58 4.99 37.55
CA GLU A 487 18.80 5.81 37.44
C GLU A 487 19.11 6.38 38.83
N PRO A 488 19.65 5.56 39.76
CA PRO A 488 19.97 6.02 41.10
C PRO A 488 21.20 6.93 41.10
N TYR A 489 21.08 8.11 41.72
CA TYR A 489 22.23 9.00 41.96
C TYR A 489 22.59 9.02 43.44
N ILE A 490 23.85 9.29 43.77
CA ILE A 490 24.32 9.35 45.17
C ILE A 490 23.49 10.35 46.00
N LYS A 491 23.19 11.52 45.44
CA LYS A 491 22.36 12.57 46.05
C LYS A 491 21.01 12.06 46.56
N ASP A 492 20.41 11.07 45.89
CA ASP A 492 19.09 10.52 46.25
C ASP A 492 19.15 9.72 47.57
N TYR A 493 20.35 9.31 47.97
CA TYR A 493 20.60 8.50 49.16
C TYR A 493 21.35 9.25 50.28
N VAL A 494 21.64 10.54 50.08
CA VAL A 494 22.21 11.39 51.13
C VAL A 494 21.08 11.83 52.06
N LYS A 495 21.09 11.29 53.28
CA LYS A 495 20.07 11.54 54.32
C LYS A 495 20.11 12.95 54.90
N ASP A 496 21.29 13.55 54.93
CA ASP A 496 21.50 14.88 55.51
C ASP A 496 22.57 15.64 54.72
N LEU A 497 22.25 16.86 54.29
CA LEU A 497 23.18 17.77 53.61
C LEU A 497 23.80 18.78 54.57
N ASN A 498 23.51 18.69 55.87
CA ASN A 498 24.07 19.56 56.88
C ASN A 498 25.60 19.41 56.89
N SER A 499 26.27 20.39 56.28
CA SER A 499 27.70 20.57 56.40
C SER A 499 28.01 21.26 57.73
N ILE A 500 29.03 20.77 58.42
CA ILE A 500 29.54 21.43 59.61
C ILE A 500 30.58 22.43 59.13
N SER A 501 30.35 23.72 59.39
CA SER A 501 31.27 24.79 59.03
C SER A 501 32.05 25.23 60.27
N PHE A 502 33.38 25.20 60.17
CA PHE A 502 34.27 25.60 61.26
C PHE A 502 35.48 26.36 60.70
N TYR A 503 36.22 27.04 61.57
CA TYR A 503 37.42 27.78 61.18
C TYR A 503 38.66 26.95 61.45
N LEU A 504 39.45 26.68 60.41
CA LEU A 504 40.80 26.12 60.53
C LEU A 504 41.84 27.18 60.20
N ASN A 505 42.69 27.56 61.15
CA ASN A 505 43.69 28.63 60.98
C ASN A 505 43.06 29.93 60.42
N ASN A 506 41.89 30.31 60.95
CA ASN A 506 41.04 31.44 60.52
C ASN A 506 40.39 31.34 59.13
N ASN A 507 40.56 30.23 58.39
CA ASN A 507 39.84 29.99 57.15
C ASN A 507 38.58 29.18 57.41
N LEU A 508 37.45 29.59 56.83
CA LEU A 508 36.20 28.83 56.93
C LEU A 508 36.30 27.56 56.08
N VAL A 509 36.02 26.42 56.69
CA VAL A 509 36.07 25.09 56.08
C VAL A 509 34.72 24.40 56.30
N ASN A 510 34.20 23.77 55.24
CA ASN A 510 32.93 23.05 55.27
C ASN A 510 33.20 21.54 55.20
N MET A 511 32.62 20.79 56.13
CA MET A 511 32.67 19.34 56.14
C MET A 511 31.41 18.77 55.51
N ASP A 512 31.47 18.59 54.19
CA ASP A 512 30.37 18.01 53.41
C ASP A 512 30.34 16.47 53.51
N PRO A 513 29.19 15.81 53.33
CA PRO A 513 29.14 14.36 53.20
C PRO A 513 30.06 13.88 52.07
N VAL A 514 30.91 12.89 52.36
CA VAL A 514 31.84 12.33 51.37
C VAL A 514 31.30 10.99 50.88
N ALA A 515 31.19 10.86 49.56
CA ALA A 515 30.72 9.65 48.92
C ALA A 515 31.85 8.92 48.18
N PHE A 516 31.78 7.59 48.21
CA PHE A 516 32.68 6.70 47.51
C PHE A 516 31.87 5.69 46.71
N ILE A 517 32.30 5.40 45.48
CA ILE A 517 31.86 4.25 44.70
C ILE A 517 33.07 3.35 44.48
N ASN A 518 32.95 2.07 44.86
CA ASN A 518 34.01 1.07 44.69
C ASN A 518 35.37 1.56 45.25
N ASN A 519 35.33 2.20 46.43
CA ASN A 519 36.45 2.83 47.14
C ASN A 519 37.07 4.10 46.51
N ASN A 520 36.55 4.59 45.38
CA ASN A 520 36.98 5.86 44.79
C ASN A 520 36.09 7.01 45.27
N LYS A 521 36.69 8.13 45.70
CA LYS A 521 35.96 9.34 46.09
C LYS A 521 35.28 9.94 44.86
N VAL A 522 33.97 10.19 44.95
CA VAL A 522 33.15 10.68 43.82
C VAL A 522 32.29 11.87 44.25
N GLN A 523 31.78 12.61 43.27
CA GLN A 523 30.85 13.71 43.53
C GLN A 523 29.46 13.16 43.91
N ILE A 524 28.69 13.95 44.66
CA ILE A 524 27.33 13.59 45.09
C ILE A 524 26.34 13.42 43.92
N ASN A 525 26.65 13.98 42.75
CA ASN A 525 25.82 13.86 41.54
C ASN A 525 26.20 12.67 40.65
N GLU A 526 27.13 11.82 41.09
CA GLU A 526 27.53 10.63 40.33
C GLU A 526 26.39 9.60 40.29
N GLU A 527 26.22 8.97 39.13
CA GLU A 527 25.27 7.88 38.91
C GLU A 527 25.80 6.57 39.51
N ILE A 528 24.92 5.82 40.18
CA ILE A 528 25.22 4.52 40.76
C ILE A 528 24.85 3.44 39.75
N LYS A 529 25.80 2.55 39.42
CA LYS A 529 25.61 1.45 38.47
C LYS A 529 25.29 0.13 39.16
N GLU A 530 24.87 -0.84 38.36
CA GLU A 530 24.56 -2.20 38.82
C GLU A 530 25.77 -2.83 39.54
N ASN A 531 25.52 -3.34 40.73
CA ASN A 531 26.47 -3.95 41.67
C ASN A 531 27.52 -3.00 42.27
N ASP A 532 27.35 -1.69 42.15
CA ASP A 532 28.27 -0.75 42.79
C ASP A 532 28.21 -0.86 44.32
N VAL A 533 29.38 -0.69 44.94
CA VAL A 533 29.51 -0.55 46.39
C VAL A 533 29.67 0.92 46.72
N VAL A 534 28.57 1.53 47.14
CA VAL A 534 28.47 2.94 47.53
C VAL A 534 28.67 3.07 49.03
N LYS A 535 29.55 3.98 49.43
CA LYS A 535 29.76 4.35 50.83
C LYS A 535 29.60 5.85 50.99
N ILE A 536 28.62 6.26 51.80
CA ILE A 536 28.37 7.66 52.13
C ILE A 536 28.75 7.86 53.59
N ILE A 537 29.70 8.75 53.82
CA ILE A 537 30.29 9.04 55.13
C ILE A 537 29.88 10.46 55.53
N TYR A 538 29.38 10.59 56.75
CA TYR A 538 29.03 11.87 57.38
C TYR A 538 30.12 12.20 58.39
N PRO A 539 31.17 12.94 57.99
CA PRO A 539 32.30 13.22 58.85
C PRO A 539 31.86 14.15 59.99
N ARG A 540 32.22 13.80 61.23
CA ARG A 540 31.83 14.59 62.42
C ARG A 540 32.98 14.85 63.38
N SER A 541 34.02 14.03 63.33
CA SER A 541 35.18 14.18 64.19
C SER A 541 36.35 14.90 63.51
N LEU A 542 37.27 15.41 64.31
CA LEU A 542 38.56 15.91 63.83
C LEU A 542 39.33 14.84 63.04
N GLY A 543 39.29 13.58 63.47
CA GLY A 543 39.86 12.45 62.75
C GLY A 543 39.20 12.20 61.39
N ASP A 544 37.89 12.37 61.28
CA ASP A 544 37.17 12.27 60.00
C ASP A 544 37.58 13.40 59.04
N TYR A 545 37.75 14.62 59.58
CA TYR A 545 38.21 15.77 58.80
C TYR A 545 39.57 15.48 58.17
N ILE A 546 40.55 15.05 58.99
CA ILE A 546 41.90 14.73 58.54
C ILE A 546 41.87 13.60 57.50
N LYS A 547 41.09 12.56 57.75
CA LYS A 547 41.05 11.37 56.89
C LYS A 547 40.43 11.61 55.52
N TYR A 548 39.42 12.46 55.41
CA TYR A 548 38.60 12.58 54.20
C TYR A 548 38.79 13.90 53.42
N PHE A 549 39.38 14.92 54.04
CA PHE A 549 39.59 16.25 53.46
C PHE A 549 41.05 16.69 53.37
N CYS A 550 41.97 16.11 54.14
CA CYS A 550 43.39 16.44 54.03
C CYS A 550 44.10 15.48 53.07
N GLU A 551 44.82 16.02 52.08
CA GLU A 551 45.57 15.22 51.09
C GLU A 551 46.90 14.68 51.64
N ASN A 552 47.42 15.28 52.72
CA ASN A 552 48.64 14.86 53.40
C ASN A 552 48.30 14.34 54.81
N THR A 553 48.24 13.02 54.97
CA THR A 553 48.13 12.37 56.29
C THR A 553 49.51 12.21 56.94
N SER A 554 50.31 13.28 56.98
CA SER A 554 51.56 13.31 57.74
C SER A 554 51.22 13.51 59.22
N GLU A 555 51.72 12.65 60.10
CA GLU A 555 51.45 12.61 61.54
C GLU A 555 52.00 13.83 62.34
N ASP A 556 52.35 14.94 61.68
CA ASP A 556 53.20 16.01 62.23
C ASP A 556 52.44 17.29 62.67
N TYR A 557 51.10 17.23 62.75
CA TYR A 557 50.28 18.39 63.11
C TYR A 557 49.42 18.14 64.34
N ASN A 558 49.52 19.05 65.32
CA ASN A 558 48.64 19.12 66.47
C ASN A 558 47.54 20.17 66.23
N TYR A 559 46.30 19.84 66.62
CA TYR A 559 45.13 20.70 66.46
C TYR A 559 44.67 21.22 67.81
N TYR A 560 44.33 22.50 67.88
CA TYR A 560 44.05 23.19 69.14
C TYR A 560 42.73 23.96 69.10
N ILE A 561 41.99 23.97 70.22
CA ILE A 561 40.90 24.93 70.49
C ILE A 561 41.21 25.63 71.83
N ASN A 562 41.19 26.97 71.86
CA ASN A 562 41.53 27.76 73.07
C ASN A 562 42.83 27.31 73.78
N ASP A 563 43.88 26.98 73.00
CA ASP A 563 45.19 26.48 73.47
C ASP A 563 45.21 25.08 74.10
N GLU A 564 44.12 24.30 74.04
CA GLU A 564 44.10 22.87 74.41
C GLU A 564 44.23 21.97 73.18
N ILE A 565 45.03 20.89 73.29
CA ILE A 565 45.21 19.89 72.23
C ILE A 565 43.92 19.06 72.09
N LEU A 566 43.41 18.96 70.86
CA LEU A 566 42.23 18.19 70.52
C LEU A 566 42.57 16.72 70.24
N ASP A 567 41.79 15.82 70.83
CA ASP A 567 41.79 14.40 70.47
C ASP A 567 41.16 14.18 69.09
N LEU A 568 41.61 13.15 68.36
CA LEU A 568 41.05 12.82 67.04
C LEU A 568 39.55 12.47 67.08
N ASN A 569 39.03 12.02 68.22
CA ASN A 569 37.60 11.75 68.39
C ASN A 569 36.78 13.00 68.75
N TYR A 570 37.41 14.18 68.86
CA TYR A 570 36.71 15.43 69.12
C TYR A 570 35.66 15.69 68.02
N LEU A 571 34.41 15.87 68.43
CA LEU A 571 33.30 16.19 67.53
C LEU A 571 33.29 17.68 67.23
N ILE A 572 33.57 18.04 65.97
CA ILE A 572 33.60 19.43 65.51
C ILE A 572 32.17 19.98 65.54
N LYS A 573 32.02 21.17 66.13
CA LYS A 573 30.76 21.90 66.18
C LYS A 573 30.77 23.09 65.24
N GLU A 574 29.58 23.55 64.87
CA GLU A 574 29.41 24.73 64.04
C GLU A 574 30.08 25.96 64.67
N GLY A 575 30.97 26.61 63.91
CA GLY A 575 31.71 27.79 64.34
C GLY A 575 32.92 27.53 65.23
N ASP A 576 33.33 26.28 65.46
CA ASP A 576 34.56 25.96 66.19
C ASP A 576 35.77 26.62 65.53
N LYS A 577 36.72 27.11 66.35
CA LYS A 577 37.96 27.76 65.88
C LYS A 577 39.15 26.88 66.20
N ILE A 578 39.50 26.02 65.25
CA ILE A 578 40.59 25.05 65.37
C ILE A 578 41.85 25.65 64.76
N PHE A 579 42.96 25.58 65.48
CA PHE A 579 44.28 25.99 64.99
C PHE A 579 45.15 24.77 64.77
N GLN A 580 45.74 24.65 63.59
CA GLN A 580 46.68 23.59 63.25
C GLN A 580 48.10 24.16 63.37
N LYS A 581 48.94 23.56 64.22
CA LYS A 581 50.36 23.90 64.36
C LYS A 581 51.21 22.68 64.03
N HIS A 582 52.28 22.89 63.25
CA HIS A 582 53.28 21.87 62.96
C HIS A 582 54.15 21.67 64.20
N ASP A 583 54.45 20.42 64.57
CA ASP A 583 55.44 20.16 65.61
C ASP A 583 56.83 20.52 65.07
N LEU A 584 57.40 21.61 65.60
CA LEU A 584 58.77 22.05 65.32
C LEU A 584 59.63 21.75 66.53
N THR A 585 59.87 20.47 66.79
CA THR A 585 60.94 20.02 67.70
C THR A 585 61.72 18.90 67.05
N LEU A 586 62.64 19.27 66.14
CA LEU A 586 63.98 18.69 66.01
C LEU A 586 64.82 19.52 65.02
N SER A 587 66.06 19.79 65.44
CA SER A 587 67.14 20.48 64.74
C SER A 587 67.00 22.00 64.49
N GLY A 588 67.49 22.77 65.46
CA GLY A 588 68.07 24.07 65.16
C GLY A 588 69.51 23.90 64.71
N GLU A 589 69.92 24.63 63.69
CA GLU A 589 71.27 25.23 63.60
C GLU A 589 71.27 26.38 62.58
N VAL A 590 71.57 27.56 63.13
CA VAL A 590 72.35 28.70 62.62
C VAL A 590 72.27 29.09 61.13
N TYR A 591 71.91 30.37 60.93
CA TYR A 591 72.07 31.16 59.71
C TYR A 591 73.49 31.14 59.13
N GLU A 592 73.61 30.96 57.81
CA GLU A 592 74.49 31.83 57.03
C GLU A 592 73.96 32.05 55.60
N ASN A 593 73.91 33.33 55.21
CA ASN A 593 73.59 33.81 53.87
C ASN A 593 74.73 33.47 52.90
N ASN A 594 74.39 33.01 51.69
CA ASN A 594 75.08 33.53 50.51
C ASN A 594 74.23 33.45 49.24
N ARG A 595 74.24 34.58 48.52
CA ARG A 595 73.62 34.81 47.22
C ARG A 595 74.58 34.40 46.09
N LEU A 596 73.97 34.10 44.94
CA LEU A 596 74.50 34.18 43.56
C LEU A 596 75.52 33.09 43.14
N SER A 597 75.18 32.24 42.18
CA SER A 597 75.36 32.53 40.74
C SER A 597 75.21 31.28 39.85
N SER A 598 74.98 31.61 38.59
CA SER A 598 74.72 30.88 37.34
C SER A 598 75.63 29.71 36.92
N LYS A 599 75.07 28.95 35.94
CA LYS A 599 75.69 28.09 34.88
C LYS A 599 75.93 26.62 35.24
N GLU A 600 75.84 25.64 34.36
CA GLU A 600 75.28 25.39 33.01
C GLU A 600 75.52 23.88 32.77
N ALA A 601 74.59 23.23 32.05
CA ALA A 601 74.77 22.05 31.20
C ALA A 601 75.37 20.73 31.76
N ALA A 602 74.57 19.65 31.69
CA ALA A 602 74.79 18.58 30.72
C ALA A 602 73.58 17.64 30.63
N ALA A 603 73.23 17.28 29.40
CA ALA A 603 72.03 16.59 28.98
C ALA A 603 72.10 15.07 29.14
N THR A 604 70.92 14.43 29.28
CA THR A 604 70.60 13.25 28.47
C THR A 604 69.09 13.17 28.25
N ASN A 605 68.71 13.00 26.98
CA ASN A 605 67.35 12.96 26.45
C ASN A 605 66.57 11.71 26.88
N MET A 606 65.28 11.87 27.17
CA MET A 606 64.23 10.98 26.63
C MET A 606 62.91 11.75 26.50
N ASP A 607 62.23 11.50 25.38
CA ASP A 607 61.23 12.32 24.71
C ASP A 607 59.83 12.41 25.35
N ILE A 608 59.17 13.47 24.90
CA ILE A 608 57.93 14.14 25.29
C ILE A 608 56.68 13.48 24.67
N LYS A 609 55.51 13.56 25.36
CA LYS A 609 54.22 13.91 24.70
C LYS A 609 53.41 14.88 25.56
N LYS A 610 53.04 16.00 24.95
CA LYS A 610 52.42 17.22 25.50
C LYS A 610 50.89 17.16 25.50
N ASP A 611 50.35 17.97 26.41
CA ASP A 611 48.96 18.25 26.81
C ASP A 611 47.92 18.52 25.71
N ASP A 612 46.69 18.15 26.06
CA ASP A 612 45.42 18.50 25.41
C ASP A 612 44.97 19.93 25.73
N ALA A 613 45.08 20.85 24.77
CA ALA A 613 44.45 22.17 24.84
C ALA A 613 43.04 22.14 24.22
N LEU A 614 42.03 22.65 24.93
CA LEU A 614 40.67 22.86 24.42
C LEU A 614 40.65 23.99 23.38
N THR A 615 40.10 23.73 22.20
CA THR A 615 40.04 24.65 21.05
C THR A 615 38.77 25.51 21.09
N GLN A 616 38.93 26.81 20.83
CA GLN A 616 37.83 27.75 20.56
C GLN A 616 37.81 28.06 19.05
N LEU A 617 36.66 27.91 18.40
CA LEU A 617 36.48 28.18 16.97
C LEU A 617 35.38 29.23 16.77
N LYS A 618 35.62 30.20 15.89
CA LYS A 618 34.64 31.20 15.44
C LYS A 618 34.19 30.86 14.03
N VAL A 619 32.90 30.65 13.84
CA VAL A 619 32.29 30.35 12.53
C VAL A 619 31.16 31.33 12.23
N LEU A 620 30.78 31.47 10.97
CA LEU A 620 29.68 32.33 10.52
C LEU A 620 28.53 31.46 10.02
N VAL A 621 27.42 31.40 10.76
CA VAL A 621 26.23 30.59 10.42
C VAL A 621 25.09 31.51 9.99
N ASN A 622 24.64 31.41 8.74
CA ASN A 622 23.59 32.28 8.17
C ASN A 622 23.82 33.78 8.51
N GLU A 623 25.03 34.27 8.22
CA GLU A 623 25.48 35.65 8.47
C GLU A 623 25.61 36.07 9.95
N LYS A 624 25.40 35.14 10.91
CA LYS A 624 25.63 35.38 12.34
C LYS A 624 26.90 34.72 12.83
N GLN A 625 27.70 35.43 13.62
CA GLN A 625 28.92 34.90 14.21
C GLN A 625 28.60 34.00 15.42
N VAL A 626 29.10 32.76 15.40
CA VAL A 626 28.88 31.75 16.44
C VAL A 626 30.23 31.28 16.98
N LEU A 627 30.37 31.25 18.31
CA LEU A 627 31.59 30.81 19.00
C LEU A 627 31.40 29.40 19.56
N LEU A 628 32.13 28.44 19.01
CA LEU A 628 32.15 27.05 19.44
C LEU A 628 33.25 26.84 20.50
N LYS A 629 32.87 26.33 21.69
CA LYS A 629 33.78 26.14 22.84
C LYS A 629 33.37 24.90 23.65
N GLY A 630 34.35 24.13 24.14
CA GLY A 630 34.13 22.94 24.97
C GLY A 630 34.46 21.57 24.34
N LYS A 631 34.87 21.49 23.06
CA LYS A 631 35.35 20.27 22.40
C LYS A 631 36.75 20.44 21.79
N LYS A 632 37.48 19.33 21.65
CA LYS A 632 38.81 19.27 20.98
C LYS A 632 38.73 19.48 19.46
N SER A 633 37.61 19.11 18.86
CA SER A 633 37.31 19.29 17.43
C SER A 633 35.80 19.41 17.26
N TYR A 634 35.37 20.07 16.19
CA TYR A 634 33.95 20.23 15.85
C TYR A 634 33.67 19.67 14.47
N VAL A 635 32.49 19.08 14.33
CA VAL A 635 31.93 18.65 13.05
C VAL A 635 30.64 19.42 12.76
N PHE A 636 30.18 19.42 11.51
CA PHE A 636 29.05 20.23 11.05
C PHE A 636 27.80 20.13 11.95
N VAL A 637 27.41 18.93 12.40
CA VAL A 637 26.23 18.75 13.27
C VAL A 637 26.33 19.46 14.62
N ASP A 638 27.55 19.76 15.10
CA ASP A 638 27.73 20.46 16.37
C ASP A 638 27.17 21.89 16.33
N ILE A 639 26.98 22.47 15.14
CA ILE A 639 26.44 23.82 14.96
C ILE A 639 25.05 23.96 15.58
N PHE A 640 24.21 22.92 15.51
CA PHE A 640 22.85 22.94 16.06
C PHE A 640 22.82 23.03 17.60
N ASN A 641 23.94 22.81 18.29
CA ASN A 641 24.05 23.04 19.73
C ASN A 641 24.34 24.51 20.09
N PHE A 642 24.80 25.31 19.13
CA PHE A 642 25.25 26.70 19.34
C PHE A 642 24.50 27.72 18.48
N TYR A 643 23.71 27.26 17.51
CA TYR A 643 22.88 28.08 16.64
C TYR A 643 21.45 27.52 16.61
N ASP A 644 20.50 28.36 17.00
CA ASP A 644 19.09 27.99 17.08
C ASP A 644 18.46 28.00 15.68
N PHE A 645 18.12 26.82 15.18
CA PHE A 645 17.47 26.61 13.89
C PHE A 645 16.31 25.64 14.05
N ASP A 646 15.10 26.10 13.74
CA ASP A 646 13.88 25.32 13.94
C ASP A 646 13.77 24.18 12.91
N LEU A 647 13.97 22.96 13.41
CA LEU A 647 13.84 21.71 12.65
C LEU A 647 12.44 21.07 12.77
N THR A 648 11.54 21.66 13.56
CA THR A 648 10.21 21.08 13.86
C THR A 648 9.17 21.34 12.78
N THR A 649 9.39 22.34 11.92
CA THR A 649 8.57 22.58 10.72
C THR A 649 9.36 22.24 9.46
N VAL A 650 9.03 21.11 8.82
CA VAL A 650 9.62 20.74 7.52
C VAL A 650 9.09 21.68 6.44
N LYS A 651 9.96 22.51 5.88
CA LYS A 651 9.64 23.50 4.83
C LYS A 651 10.32 23.17 3.49
N GLY A 652 10.46 21.88 3.18
CA GLY A 652 11.12 21.38 1.97
C GLY A 652 12.39 20.58 2.29
N THR A 653 13.38 20.60 1.40
CA THR A 653 14.65 19.88 1.58
C THR A 653 15.66 20.76 2.32
N LEU A 654 16.29 20.23 3.38
CA LEU A 654 17.29 20.96 4.14
C LEU A 654 18.62 21.01 3.36
N GLU A 655 19.02 22.19 2.90
CA GLU A 655 20.33 22.42 2.27
C GLU A 655 21.37 22.84 3.33
N LEU A 656 22.47 22.10 3.38
CA LEU A 656 23.61 22.33 4.26
C LEU A 656 24.82 22.68 3.42
N LEU A 657 25.35 23.91 3.56
CA LEU A 657 26.57 24.33 2.88
C LEU A 657 27.67 24.71 3.86
N LEU A 658 28.88 24.23 3.61
CA LEU A 658 30.12 24.65 4.26
C LEU A 658 31.01 25.32 3.20
N ASN A 659 31.34 26.58 3.40
CA ASN A 659 32.12 27.42 2.47
C ASN A 659 31.58 27.37 1.02
N GLY A 660 30.26 27.31 0.87
CA GLY A 660 29.57 27.29 -0.43
C GLY A 660 29.48 25.92 -1.12
N LYS A 661 29.92 24.82 -0.47
CA LYS A 661 29.79 23.44 -0.97
C LYS A 661 28.83 22.63 -0.10
N SER A 662 28.15 21.65 -0.72
CA SER A 662 27.31 20.69 0.03
C SER A 662 28.12 20.01 1.12
N ALA A 663 27.60 20.03 2.34
CA ALA A 663 28.26 19.53 3.54
C ALA A 663 27.52 18.30 4.11
N GLY A 664 28.29 17.31 4.54
CA GLY A 664 27.81 16.19 5.35
C GLY A 664 27.81 16.52 6.85
N TYR A 665 27.01 15.78 7.63
CA TYR A 665 26.89 16.00 9.08
C TYR A 665 28.20 15.84 9.87
N TYR A 666 29.16 15.10 9.32
CA TYR A 666 30.44 14.77 9.96
C TYR A 666 31.63 15.57 9.41
N ASP A 667 31.40 16.54 8.53
CA ASP A 667 32.48 17.35 7.97
C ASP A 667 33.11 18.23 9.07
N SER A 668 34.44 18.21 9.15
CA SER A 668 35.21 18.94 10.15
C SER A 668 35.11 20.45 9.96
N LEU A 669 34.96 21.19 11.06
CA LEU A 669 34.89 22.66 11.07
C LEU A 669 36.23 23.28 11.47
N SER A 670 36.56 24.39 10.82
CA SER A 670 37.75 25.21 11.02
C SER A 670 37.38 26.65 11.40
N ASP A 671 38.36 27.38 11.95
CA ASP A 671 38.15 28.78 12.35
C ASP A 671 37.93 29.64 11.10
N GLY A 672 36.87 30.44 11.11
CA GLY A 672 36.47 31.30 9.99
C GLY A 672 35.54 30.65 8.96
N ASP A 673 35.11 29.40 9.16
CA ASP A 673 34.19 28.73 8.23
C ASP A 673 32.84 29.43 8.11
N ILE A 674 32.31 29.46 6.88
CA ILE A 674 31.01 30.02 6.54
C ILE A 674 30.02 28.88 6.33
N ILE A 675 29.01 28.81 7.16
CA ILE A 675 27.94 27.80 7.11
C ILE A 675 26.62 28.44 6.68
N SER A 676 25.94 27.80 5.73
CA SER A 676 24.57 28.12 5.33
C SER A 676 23.66 26.93 5.61
N ILE A 677 22.58 27.17 6.36
CA ILE A 677 21.56 26.17 6.71
C ILE A 677 20.21 26.78 6.35
N LYS A 678 19.53 26.23 5.35
CA LYS A 678 18.21 26.72 4.93
C LYS A 678 17.33 25.60 4.41
N TRP A 679 16.03 25.79 4.53
CA TRP A 679 15.03 24.98 3.84
C TRP A 679 14.86 25.49 2.40
N ILE A 680 14.81 24.59 1.42
CA ILE A 680 14.52 24.88 0.00
C ILE A 680 13.20 24.25 -0.41
#